data_AF-A0A1T5BI42-F1
#
_entry.id   AF-A0A1T5BI42-F1
#
_cell.length_a   1.000
_cell.length_b   1.000
_cell.length_c   1.000
_cell.angle_alpha   90.00
_cell.angle_beta   90.00
_cell.angle_gamma   90.00
#
_symmetry.space_group_name_H-M   'P 1'
#
loop_
_entity.id
_entity.type
_entity.pdbx_description
1 polymer ?
#
loop_
_entity_poly.entity_id
_entity_poly.type
_entity_poly.pdbx_seq_one_letter_code
_entity_poly.pdbx_strand_id
1 'polypeptide(L)'
;VLDPPCPVKAGDLLGFLGENPGKHQAEPQGGVPRLKARVAIEVFAGAEFPDYLAEARRRVAALPEAEKPMLIVEKGAKLCRGPRAAEMTLTPGYVLVPPAGVSTTGSFVYGSIHRIERVPVHSTLPRGAIARDYAKGDGTPCIDSAHYSRLNRTNKALYTQREILIPDGDSAPRWAYRDQPPDANIPLWDAPPLRTEDADLVADFELSLNRGQLNDLEASRRFVDIDGTHWWQIAIGDDGNECLLGWVCSKDHPGTRWESPHAWPAFHLSDATMFEPMAALQRSVCLMGDVRDEHRDAFEAVTTELGASYFITNLEHIIGLVGTRRGSVVSSDIGEAQQRPWIAHRVSRQIVRFESHWSSNIDRWTQLNPYMNADWHVDMERQEKSGWWNEVAGKLAGFPSDAKVHHIHPFGWVDNFRVPAQRFPRMTIAGQKVDLPFLEIFSGHELSEEDFVEAANDLQCEAEVIKAIAKVETGYPGPFFRPGEILDEGDDIVPTILYERHIFHRRTGGAYDLTHQEISDSAHYVRKLVHGERETPKKILYGDSVKQYERLLKAYAISPHEALMSASWGAFQIMGFNYEACGHSSVDAFVRALSESESNHLKALVSFMKKNPRLLTAIRQKDWTAIAKNYNGPQYDDYDVRMSRAYGAIKEND
;
A
#
# COMPACT_ATOMS: atom_id res chain seq x y z
N VAL A 1 -13.22 -40.09 0.66
CA VAL A 1 -12.75 -38.89 -0.06
C VAL A 1 -13.19 -37.72 0.79
N LEU A 2 -12.24 -36.96 1.34
CA LEU A 2 -12.60 -35.73 2.04
C LEU A 2 -13.01 -34.69 1.00
N ASP A 3 -13.92 -33.81 1.38
CA ASP A 3 -14.31 -32.69 0.54
C ASP A 3 -13.10 -31.78 0.28
N PRO A 4 -12.97 -31.23 -0.93
CA PRO A 4 -11.93 -30.28 -1.25
C PRO A 4 -11.99 -29.06 -0.30
N PRO A 5 -10.85 -28.52 0.13
CA PRO A 5 -10.83 -27.34 0.98
C PRO A 5 -11.54 -26.17 0.27
N CYS A 6 -12.40 -25.45 0.99
CA CYS A 6 -13.11 -24.30 0.46
C CYS A 6 -12.14 -23.10 0.36
N PRO A 7 -11.96 -22.49 -0.82
CA PRO A 7 -11.22 -21.24 -0.94
C PRO A 7 -12.01 -20.11 -0.26
N VAL A 8 -11.36 -19.37 0.64
CA VAL A 8 -11.92 -18.24 1.37
C VAL A 8 -11.36 -16.93 0.79
N LYS A 9 -12.24 -16.01 0.41
CA LYS A 9 -11.94 -14.66 -0.06
C LYS A 9 -12.08 -13.63 1.07
N ALA A 10 -11.48 -12.46 0.88
CA ALA A 10 -11.66 -11.34 1.81
C ALA A 10 -13.14 -10.93 1.86
N GLY A 11 -13.72 -10.88 3.06
CA GLY A 11 -15.14 -10.60 3.28
C GLY A 11 -16.01 -11.85 3.46
N ASP A 12 -15.47 -13.05 3.22
CA ASP A 12 -16.22 -14.28 3.43
C ASP A 12 -16.50 -14.51 4.93
N LEU A 13 -17.75 -14.89 5.23
CA LEU A 13 -18.17 -15.29 6.56
C LEU A 13 -17.54 -16.65 6.90
N LEU A 14 -16.42 -16.62 7.62
CA LEU A 14 -15.68 -17.81 8.06
C LEU A 14 -16.39 -18.63 9.16
N GLY A 15 -17.38 -18.04 9.81
CA GLY A 15 -18.15 -18.65 10.88
C GLY A 15 -18.90 -17.60 11.68
N PHE A 16 -19.88 -18.04 12.44
CA PHE A 16 -20.56 -17.21 13.42
C PHE A 16 -19.76 -17.21 14.72
N LEU A 17 -19.71 -16.09 15.43
CA LEU A 17 -19.24 -16.06 16.81
C LEU A 17 -20.16 -16.98 17.63
N GLY A 18 -19.65 -18.14 18.04
CA GLY A 18 -20.33 -18.99 19.01
C GLY A 18 -20.50 -18.22 20.33
N GLU A 19 -21.62 -18.41 21.02
CA GLU A 19 -21.76 -17.90 22.38
C GLU A 19 -20.70 -18.58 23.26
N ASN A 20 -19.94 -17.78 24.01
CA ASN A 20 -19.07 -18.31 25.06
C ASN A 20 -19.92 -19.14 26.03
N PRO A 21 -19.78 -20.47 26.09
CA PRO A 21 -20.55 -21.30 27.01
C PRO A 21 -20.21 -20.84 28.43
N GLY A 22 -21.16 -20.18 29.11
CA GLY A 22 -20.96 -19.57 30.43
C GLY A 22 -21.10 -18.04 30.52
N LYS A 23 -21.41 -17.33 29.43
CA LYS A 23 -21.79 -15.88 29.43
C LYS A 23 -22.79 -15.49 30.52
N HIS A 24 -23.66 -16.41 30.93
CA HIS A 24 -24.72 -16.19 31.90
C HIS A 24 -24.39 -16.64 33.33
N GLN A 25 -23.21 -17.23 33.57
CA GLN A 25 -22.81 -17.76 34.89
C GLN A 25 -21.75 -16.91 35.60
N ALA A 26 -21.12 -15.97 34.90
CA ALA A 26 -20.21 -14.99 35.48
C ALA A 26 -20.91 -13.62 35.61
N GLU A 27 -21.79 -13.47 36.60
CA GLU A 27 -21.93 -12.15 37.21
C GLU A 27 -20.78 -12.00 38.22
N PRO A 28 -19.80 -11.10 37.99
CA PRO A 28 -18.85 -10.79 39.04
C PRO A 28 -19.62 -10.13 40.18
N GLN A 29 -19.61 -10.74 41.36
CA GLN A 29 -20.05 -10.06 42.58
C GLN A 29 -19.14 -8.84 42.78
N GLY A 30 -19.69 -7.63 42.68
CA GLY A 30 -18.96 -6.40 43.06
C GLY A 30 -18.75 -5.34 41.99
N GLY A 31 -19.58 -5.24 40.94
CA GLY A 31 -19.66 -4.01 40.13
C GLY A 31 -18.43 -3.68 39.26
N VAL A 32 -17.60 -4.67 38.94
CA VAL A 32 -16.49 -4.50 37.99
C VAL A 32 -17.06 -4.28 36.57
N PRO A 33 -16.58 -3.29 35.79
CA PRO A 33 -17.12 -3.01 34.46
C PRO A 33 -17.00 -4.23 33.53
N ARG A 34 -18.02 -4.43 32.67
CA ARG A 34 -18.02 -5.47 31.62
C ARG A 34 -16.72 -5.44 30.81
N LEU A 35 -15.86 -6.44 30.98
CA LEU A 35 -14.76 -6.67 30.06
C LEU A 35 -15.39 -6.99 28.68
N LYS A 36 -15.01 -6.21 27.67
CA LYS A 36 -15.43 -6.38 26.26
C LYS A 36 -15.30 -7.85 25.85
N ALA A 37 -16.22 -8.33 25.01
CA ALA A 37 -16.20 -9.70 24.47
C ALA A 37 -14.77 -10.08 24.04
N ARG A 38 -14.20 -11.09 24.69
CA ARG A 38 -12.85 -11.60 24.41
C ARG A 38 -12.98 -12.78 23.45
N VAL A 39 -12.25 -12.74 22.33
CA VAL A 39 -12.09 -13.88 21.42
C VAL A 39 -10.81 -14.60 21.84
N ALA A 40 -10.89 -15.91 22.07
CA ALA A 40 -9.72 -16.77 22.24
C ALA A 40 -9.36 -17.35 20.87
N ILE A 41 -8.13 -17.10 20.40
CA ILE A 41 -7.62 -17.61 19.13
C ILE A 41 -6.35 -18.40 19.43
N GLU A 42 -6.32 -19.67 19.03
CA GLU A 42 -5.10 -20.46 18.94
C GLU A 42 -4.79 -20.71 17.46
N VAL A 43 -3.54 -20.47 17.06
CA VAL A 43 -3.00 -20.90 15.77
C VAL A 43 -1.90 -21.88 16.10
N PHE A 44 -1.99 -23.11 15.58
CA PHE A 44 -1.07 -24.17 15.96
C PHE A 44 -0.75 -25.11 14.81
N ALA A 45 0.35 -25.85 14.98
CA ALA A 45 0.78 -26.91 14.09
C ALA A 45 1.19 -28.17 14.88
N GLY A 46 1.14 -29.33 14.23
CA GLY A 46 1.48 -30.63 14.82
C GLY A 46 2.98 -30.81 15.07
N ALA A 47 3.34 -32.00 15.56
CA ALA A 47 4.72 -32.35 15.93
C ALA A 47 5.71 -32.35 14.75
N GLU A 48 5.20 -32.42 13.52
CA GLU A 48 5.95 -32.35 12.26
C GLU A 48 6.39 -30.93 11.88
N PHE A 49 5.91 -29.90 12.58
CA PHE A 49 6.17 -28.51 12.24
C PHE A 49 7.66 -28.12 12.24
N PRO A 50 8.52 -28.59 13.18
CA PRO A 50 9.96 -28.34 13.11
C PRO A 50 10.62 -28.88 11.83
N ASP A 51 10.20 -30.05 11.35
CA ASP A 51 10.71 -30.65 10.11
C ASP A 51 10.23 -29.85 8.89
N TYR A 52 8.97 -29.43 8.89
CA TYR A 52 8.44 -28.50 7.87
C TYR A 52 9.27 -27.21 7.82
N LEU A 53 9.57 -26.60 8.98
CA LEU A 53 10.33 -25.37 9.05
C LEU A 53 11.77 -25.54 8.52
N ALA A 54 12.42 -26.66 8.84
CA ALA A 54 13.74 -27.00 8.33
C ALA A 54 13.73 -27.15 6.80
N GLU A 55 12.75 -27.87 6.26
CA GLU A 55 12.58 -28.05 4.81
C GLU A 55 12.22 -26.74 4.10
N ALA A 56 11.37 -25.91 4.68
CA ALA A 56 11.00 -24.60 4.14
C ALA A 56 12.22 -23.69 4.04
N ARG A 57 13.03 -23.60 5.10
CA ARG A 57 14.30 -22.85 5.10
C ARG A 57 15.29 -23.37 4.06
N ARG A 58 15.41 -24.71 3.91
CA ARG A 58 16.26 -25.32 2.88
C ARG A 58 15.83 -24.93 1.46
N ARG A 59 14.52 -24.91 1.18
CA ARG A 59 13.98 -24.50 -0.12
C ARG A 59 14.19 -23.02 -0.39
N VAL A 60 13.95 -22.17 0.59
CA VAL A 60 14.15 -20.71 0.47
C VAL A 60 15.62 -20.36 0.24
N ALA A 61 16.55 -21.09 0.85
CA ALA A 61 17.98 -20.89 0.61
C ALA A 61 18.38 -21.09 -0.86
N ALA A 62 17.61 -21.85 -1.64
CA ALA A 62 17.82 -22.05 -3.07
C ALA A 62 17.15 -20.99 -3.96
N LEU A 63 16.34 -20.09 -3.40
CA LEU A 63 15.65 -19.05 -4.18
C LEU A 63 16.60 -17.90 -4.58
N PRO A 64 16.46 -17.34 -5.79
CA PRO A 64 17.13 -16.10 -6.17
C PRO A 64 16.77 -14.94 -5.22
N GLU A 65 17.71 -14.03 -5.00
CA GLU A 65 17.49 -12.85 -4.15
C GLU A 65 16.36 -11.96 -4.64
N ALA A 66 16.16 -11.87 -5.96
CA ALA A 66 15.07 -11.10 -6.57
C ALA A 66 13.66 -11.59 -6.17
N GLU A 67 13.53 -12.84 -5.72
CA GLU A 67 12.26 -13.43 -5.28
C GLU A 67 12.02 -13.28 -3.76
N LYS A 68 12.91 -12.60 -3.03
CA LYS A 68 12.88 -12.47 -1.57
C LYS A 68 12.38 -11.06 -1.17
N PRO A 69 11.13 -10.91 -0.70
CA PRO A 69 10.50 -9.60 -0.53
C PRO A 69 10.66 -8.99 0.87
N MET A 70 11.35 -9.65 1.80
CA MET A 70 11.55 -9.16 3.17
C MET A 70 12.98 -8.68 3.38
N LEU A 71 13.14 -7.45 3.88
CA LEU A 71 14.42 -6.95 4.35
C LEU A 71 14.62 -7.41 5.81
N ILE A 72 15.71 -8.13 6.04
CA ILE A 72 16.17 -8.49 7.38
C ILE A 72 17.30 -7.54 7.74
N VAL A 73 17.14 -6.83 8.85
CA VAL A 73 18.18 -6.03 9.49
C VAL A 73 18.71 -6.86 10.64
N GLU A 74 19.94 -7.33 10.52
CA GLU A 74 20.54 -8.21 11.52
C GLU A 74 20.97 -7.43 12.77
N LYS A 75 21.04 -8.13 13.90
CA LYS A 75 21.69 -7.56 15.08
C LYS A 75 23.15 -7.22 14.75
N GLY A 76 23.56 -5.99 15.03
CA GLY A 76 24.88 -5.45 14.70
C GLY A 76 24.93 -4.71 13.37
N ALA A 77 23.84 -4.68 12.59
CA ALA A 77 23.76 -3.87 11.37
C ALA A 77 24.01 -2.39 11.70
N LYS A 78 24.70 -1.68 10.82
CA LYS A 78 24.95 -0.24 10.99
C LYS A 78 24.05 0.55 10.07
N LEU A 79 23.24 1.44 10.61
CA LEU A 79 22.31 2.31 9.89
C LEU A 79 22.85 3.74 9.85
N CYS A 80 22.42 4.54 8.86
CA CYS A 80 22.82 5.95 8.80
C CYS A 80 21.89 6.78 9.69
N ARG A 81 22.42 7.59 10.62
CA ARG A 81 21.60 8.45 11.50
C ARG A 81 20.82 9.52 10.73
N GLY A 82 21.39 9.98 9.62
CA GLY A 82 20.85 11.05 8.81
C GLY A 82 21.79 11.33 7.64
N PRO A 83 21.53 12.37 6.87
CA PRO A 83 22.41 12.72 5.78
C PRO A 83 23.76 13.21 6.31
N ARG A 84 24.79 13.01 5.48
CA ARG A 84 26.13 13.55 5.70
C ARG A 84 26.11 15.09 5.76
N ALA A 85 27.22 15.69 6.19
CA ALA A 85 27.35 17.14 6.16
C ALA A 85 27.15 17.68 4.73
N ALA A 86 26.37 18.75 4.62
CA ALA A 86 26.12 19.44 3.34
C ALA A 86 27.36 20.23 2.91
N GLU A 87 27.65 20.20 1.62
CA GLU A 87 28.75 20.95 1.01
C GLU A 87 28.42 22.43 0.85
N MET A 88 27.13 22.75 0.66
CA MET A 88 26.67 24.12 0.44
C MET A 88 25.33 24.35 1.13
N THR A 89 24.99 25.62 1.32
CA THR A 89 23.68 26.04 1.85
C THR A 89 23.18 27.24 1.07
N LEU A 90 21.96 27.17 0.56
CA LEU A 90 21.28 28.28 -0.09
C LEU A 90 20.45 29.07 0.93
N THR A 91 20.38 30.38 0.76
CA THR A 91 19.44 31.22 1.50
C THR A 91 18.00 31.02 0.98
N PRO A 92 16.97 31.50 1.69
CA PRO A 92 15.61 31.49 1.18
C PRO A 92 15.48 32.18 -0.19
N GLY A 93 14.49 31.76 -0.99
CA GLY A 93 14.25 32.28 -2.34
C GLY A 93 14.80 31.42 -3.49
N TYR A 94 15.25 30.20 -3.20
CA TYR A 94 15.65 29.22 -4.20
C TYR A 94 14.84 27.93 -4.09
N VAL A 95 14.82 27.16 -5.17
CA VAL A 95 14.23 25.82 -5.23
C VAL A 95 15.07 24.94 -6.16
N LEU A 96 15.06 23.63 -5.92
CA LEU A 96 15.61 22.66 -6.87
C LEU A 96 14.52 22.21 -7.84
N VAL A 97 14.81 22.28 -9.13
CA VAL A 97 13.95 21.74 -10.18
C VAL A 97 14.54 20.40 -10.63
N PRO A 98 13.82 19.27 -10.44
CA PRO A 98 14.33 17.97 -10.81
C PRO A 98 14.44 17.81 -12.34
N PRO A 99 15.45 17.06 -12.84
CA PRO A 99 15.51 16.70 -14.25
C PRO A 99 14.34 15.81 -14.65
N ALA A 100 13.97 15.82 -15.93
CA ALA A 100 12.93 14.94 -16.45
C ALA A 100 13.29 13.46 -16.20
N GLY A 101 12.31 12.66 -15.74
CA GLY A 101 12.49 11.23 -15.48
C GLY A 101 13.12 10.87 -14.11
N VAL A 102 13.53 11.85 -13.31
CA VAL A 102 14.02 11.61 -11.94
C VAL A 102 12.84 11.59 -10.96
N SER A 103 12.81 10.58 -10.08
CA SER A 103 11.74 10.44 -9.07
C SER A 103 11.60 11.71 -8.23
N THR A 104 10.37 12.19 -8.12
CA THR A 104 10.00 13.35 -7.31
C THR A 104 9.33 12.94 -6.00
N THR A 105 9.58 11.72 -5.51
CA THR A 105 8.97 11.22 -4.27
C THR A 105 10.01 10.97 -3.19
N GLY A 106 9.66 11.23 -1.93
CA GLY A 106 10.52 11.00 -0.77
C GLY A 106 11.14 12.26 -0.17
N SER A 107 12.04 12.07 0.79
CA SER A 107 12.57 13.13 1.68
C SER A 107 13.58 14.07 1.02
N PHE A 108 14.18 13.63 -0.09
CA PHE A 108 15.16 14.40 -0.85
C PHE A 108 14.71 14.61 -2.29
N VAL A 109 15.26 15.65 -2.91
CA VAL A 109 15.08 15.99 -4.33
C VAL A 109 16.45 16.19 -4.97
N TYR A 110 16.63 15.66 -6.17
CA TYR A 110 17.80 15.90 -7.01
C TYR A 110 17.42 16.86 -8.13
N GLY A 111 18.10 18.00 -8.26
CA GLY A 111 17.71 19.02 -9.21
C GLY A 111 18.68 20.18 -9.37
N SER A 112 18.48 20.96 -10.43
CA SER A 112 19.25 22.17 -10.70
C SER A 112 18.67 23.35 -9.92
N ILE A 113 19.55 24.24 -9.45
CA ILE A 113 19.17 25.37 -8.62
C ILE A 113 18.46 26.43 -9.46
N HIS A 114 17.29 26.86 -8.99
CA HIS A 114 16.55 27.96 -9.58
C HIS A 114 16.20 29.00 -8.53
N ARG A 115 16.38 30.27 -8.87
CA ARG A 115 15.91 31.41 -8.08
C ARG A 115 14.43 31.62 -8.31
N ILE A 116 13.70 31.87 -7.23
CA ILE A 116 12.28 32.25 -7.26
C ILE A 116 12.19 33.77 -7.42
N GLU A 117 11.52 34.22 -8.47
CA GLU A 117 11.20 35.63 -8.68
C GLU A 117 9.71 35.84 -8.90
N ARG A 118 9.19 37.01 -8.51
CA ARG A 118 7.81 37.41 -8.80
C ARG A 118 7.79 38.39 -9.96
N VAL A 119 6.99 38.06 -10.97
CA VAL A 119 6.77 38.91 -12.15
C VAL A 119 5.28 39.11 -12.40
N PRO A 120 4.87 40.17 -13.11
CA PRO A 120 3.48 40.33 -13.51
C PRO A 120 2.97 39.11 -14.30
N VAL A 121 1.74 38.67 -14.04
CA VAL A 121 1.17 37.43 -14.63
C VAL A 121 1.27 37.36 -16.16
N HIS A 122 1.15 38.49 -16.85
CA HIS A 122 1.17 38.56 -18.31
C HIS A 122 2.51 39.02 -18.91
N SER A 123 3.58 39.07 -18.10
CA SER A 123 4.92 39.40 -18.59
C SER A 123 5.47 38.30 -19.52
N THR A 124 6.37 38.66 -20.42
CA THR A 124 7.15 37.67 -21.18
C THR A 124 8.15 37.01 -20.23
N LEU A 125 8.28 35.68 -20.30
CA LEU A 125 9.21 34.95 -19.46
C LEU A 125 10.65 35.08 -20.01
N PRO A 126 11.66 35.26 -19.13
CA PRO A 126 13.06 35.10 -19.51
C PRO A 126 13.32 33.72 -20.13
N ARG A 127 14.31 33.64 -21.02
CA ARG A 127 14.66 32.39 -21.70
C ARG A 127 15.07 31.33 -20.66
N GLY A 128 14.38 30.19 -20.65
CA GLY A 128 14.63 29.08 -19.71
C GLY A 128 13.94 29.22 -18.35
N ALA A 129 13.18 30.30 -18.10
CA ALA A 129 12.42 30.44 -16.88
C ALA A 129 11.11 29.61 -16.91
N ILE A 130 10.75 29.04 -15.76
CA ILE A 130 9.56 28.19 -15.61
C ILE A 130 8.52 28.93 -14.77
N ALA A 131 7.27 28.99 -15.21
CA ALA A 131 6.18 29.54 -14.39
C ALA A 131 5.75 28.53 -13.31
N ARG A 132 5.50 29.00 -12.08
CA ARG A 132 5.19 28.14 -10.93
C ARG A 132 3.81 28.46 -10.32
N ASP A 133 3.78 29.39 -9.37
CA ASP A 133 2.61 29.71 -8.56
C ASP A 133 2.12 31.16 -8.80
N TYR A 134 0.90 31.48 -8.39
CA TYR A 134 0.25 32.78 -8.58
C TYR A 134 0.01 33.44 -7.23
N ALA A 135 0.39 34.72 -7.14
CA ALA A 135 0.32 35.49 -5.90
C ALA A 135 -0.59 36.71 -6.04
N LYS A 136 -1.33 37.01 -4.97
CA LYS A 136 -2.03 38.29 -4.84
C LYS A 136 -1.09 39.34 -4.27
N GLY A 137 -1.38 40.62 -4.54
CA GLY A 137 -0.64 41.74 -3.96
C GLY A 137 -0.89 41.99 -2.47
N ASP A 138 -1.77 41.20 -1.84
CA ASP A 138 -2.24 41.38 -0.45
C ASP A 138 -1.52 40.50 0.58
N GLY A 139 -0.51 39.73 0.14
CA GLY A 139 0.27 38.84 1.02
C GLY A 139 -0.41 37.49 1.32
N THR A 140 -1.53 37.14 0.68
CA THR A 140 -2.08 35.79 0.78
C THR A 140 -1.12 34.74 0.19
N PRO A 141 -1.14 33.49 0.72
CA PRO A 141 -0.34 32.40 0.18
C PRO A 141 -0.56 32.20 -1.32
N CYS A 142 0.51 31.87 -2.05
CA CYS A 142 0.43 31.59 -3.47
C CYS A 142 -0.49 30.39 -3.74
N ILE A 143 -1.15 30.40 -4.91
CA ILE A 143 -1.88 29.24 -5.41
C ILE A 143 -1.16 28.66 -6.62
N ASP A 144 -1.20 27.35 -6.80
CA ASP A 144 -0.59 26.72 -7.97
C ASP A 144 -1.32 27.07 -9.28
N SER A 145 -0.69 26.73 -10.40
CA SER A 145 -1.21 26.95 -11.75
C SER A 145 -2.56 26.27 -12.01
N ALA A 146 -2.84 25.12 -11.39
CA ALA A 146 -4.10 24.41 -11.56
C ALA A 146 -5.24 25.16 -10.86
N HIS A 147 -5.04 25.57 -9.61
CA HIS A 147 -5.96 26.40 -8.85
C HIS A 147 -6.20 27.75 -9.54
N TYR A 148 -5.14 28.42 -9.99
CA TYR A 148 -5.28 29.70 -10.70
C TYR A 148 -6.11 29.56 -11.98
N SER A 149 -5.90 28.48 -12.74
CA SER A 149 -6.61 28.24 -14.00
C SER A 149 -8.12 28.07 -13.81
N ARG A 150 -8.56 27.52 -12.67
CA ARG A 150 -9.98 27.33 -12.31
C ARG A 150 -10.69 28.61 -11.86
N LEU A 151 -9.95 29.68 -11.56
CA LEU A 151 -10.56 30.93 -11.13
C LEU A 151 -11.33 31.61 -12.27
N ASN A 152 -12.48 32.20 -11.93
CA ASN A 152 -13.21 33.09 -12.83
C ASN A 152 -12.38 34.36 -13.12
N ARG A 153 -12.77 35.10 -14.16
CA ARG A 153 -12.03 36.28 -14.64
C ARG A 153 -11.81 37.34 -13.56
N THR A 154 -12.81 37.57 -12.71
CA THR A 154 -12.75 38.54 -11.60
C THR A 154 -11.74 38.11 -10.54
N ASN A 155 -11.74 36.82 -10.17
CA ASN A 155 -10.83 36.28 -9.18
C ASN A 155 -9.39 36.16 -9.72
N LYS A 156 -9.21 35.84 -11.01
CA LYS A 156 -7.89 35.86 -11.67
C LYS A 156 -7.27 37.26 -11.61
N ALA A 157 -8.08 38.31 -11.79
CA ALA A 157 -7.61 39.69 -11.73
C ALA A 157 -7.04 40.09 -10.35
N LEU A 158 -7.33 39.33 -9.28
CA LEU A 158 -6.75 39.56 -7.95
C LEU A 158 -5.31 39.06 -7.84
N TYR A 159 -4.88 38.13 -8.70
CA TYR A 159 -3.51 37.63 -8.74
C TYR A 159 -2.74 38.41 -9.80
N THR A 160 -2.09 39.47 -9.35
CA THR A 160 -1.37 40.39 -10.23
C THR A 160 0.06 39.92 -10.51
N GLN A 161 0.57 38.98 -9.70
CA GLN A 161 1.93 38.44 -9.79
C GLN A 161 1.90 36.92 -9.98
N ARG A 162 2.95 36.38 -10.60
CA ARG A 162 3.27 34.95 -10.60
C ARG A 162 4.73 34.75 -10.22
N GLU A 163 5.00 33.64 -9.57
CA GLU A 163 6.35 33.16 -9.31
C GLU A 163 6.89 32.45 -10.54
N ILE A 164 8.13 32.78 -10.87
CA ILE A 164 8.92 32.17 -11.92
C ILE A 164 10.21 31.62 -11.33
N LEU A 165 10.66 30.51 -11.89
CA LEU A 165 11.91 29.84 -11.53
C LEU A 165 12.94 30.18 -12.60
N ILE A 166 13.99 30.90 -12.21
CA ILE A 166 15.07 31.31 -13.10
C ILE A 166 16.30 30.45 -12.80
N PRO A 167 16.89 29.77 -13.79
CA PRO A 167 18.11 29.00 -13.57
C PRO A 167 19.22 29.89 -13.00
N ASP A 168 19.88 29.45 -11.92
CA ASP A 168 20.87 30.26 -11.20
C ASP A 168 22.27 30.29 -11.88
N GLY A 169 22.35 29.82 -13.13
CA GLY A 169 23.60 29.74 -13.90
C GLY A 169 24.46 28.52 -13.59
N ASP A 170 24.43 28.00 -12.37
CA ASP A 170 24.94 26.66 -12.04
C ASP A 170 23.93 25.60 -12.47
N SER A 171 24.24 24.88 -13.55
CA SER A 171 23.39 23.83 -14.10
C SER A 171 23.63 22.47 -13.44
N ALA A 172 24.68 22.32 -12.61
CA ALA A 172 24.99 21.06 -11.98
C ALA A 172 23.87 20.67 -11.00
N PRO A 173 23.17 19.55 -11.21
CA PRO A 173 22.14 19.10 -10.28
C PRO A 173 22.74 18.68 -8.95
N ARG A 174 22.05 19.05 -7.87
CA ARG A 174 22.42 18.77 -6.47
C ARG A 174 21.27 18.06 -5.77
N TRP A 175 21.57 17.48 -4.62
CA TRP A 175 20.56 16.98 -3.70
C TRP A 175 20.18 18.05 -2.69
N ALA A 176 18.91 18.08 -2.29
CA ALA A 176 18.40 18.88 -1.18
C ALA A 176 17.28 18.13 -0.47
N TYR A 177 16.90 18.57 0.73
CA TYR A 177 15.62 18.16 1.29
C TYR A 177 14.46 18.67 0.43
N ARG A 178 13.43 17.85 0.28
CA ARG A 178 12.23 18.20 -0.49
C ARG A 178 11.37 19.23 0.22
N ASP A 179 10.97 18.89 1.45
CA ASP A 179 10.08 19.71 2.25
C ASP A 179 10.93 20.57 3.19
N GLN A 180 10.86 21.88 2.98
CA GLN A 180 11.57 22.89 3.76
C GLN A 180 10.57 23.98 4.15
N PRO A 181 10.66 24.54 5.37
CA PRO A 181 9.95 25.77 5.71
C PRO A 181 10.31 26.88 4.68
N PRO A 182 9.36 27.75 4.29
CA PRO A 182 9.58 28.77 3.26
C PRO A 182 10.79 29.68 3.50
N ASP A 183 11.12 29.94 4.76
CA ASP A 183 12.20 30.83 5.19
C ASP A 183 13.45 30.07 5.68
N ALA A 184 13.52 28.75 5.48
CA ALA A 184 14.67 27.96 5.88
C ALA A 184 15.80 28.03 4.84
N ASN A 185 17.03 27.99 5.34
CA ASN A 185 18.20 27.74 4.52
C ASN A 185 18.17 26.30 3.97
N ILE A 186 18.53 26.11 2.70
CA ILE A 186 18.45 24.82 2.02
C ILE A 186 19.86 24.20 1.97
N PRO A 187 20.15 23.13 2.74
CA PRO A 187 21.41 22.39 2.61
C PRO A 187 21.45 21.64 1.27
N LEU A 188 22.63 21.63 0.65
CA LEU A 188 22.87 20.99 -0.64
C LEU A 188 23.99 19.96 -0.56
N TRP A 189 23.79 18.87 -1.30
CA TRP A 189 24.80 17.83 -1.46
C TRP A 189 25.16 17.56 -2.93
N ASP A 190 26.45 17.40 -3.21
CA ASP A 190 26.96 17.13 -4.56
C ASP A 190 26.80 15.66 -4.99
N ALA A 191 26.65 14.78 -4.00
CA ALA A 191 26.42 13.34 -4.13
C ALA A 191 25.26 12.93 -3.18
N PRO A 192 24.70 11.71 -3.29
CA PRO A 192 23.57 11.28 -2.47
C PRO A 192 23.77 11.61 -0.98
N PRO A 193 22.73 12.14 -0.29
CA PRO A 193 22.87 12.58 1.09
C PRO A 193 23.19 11.44 2.08
N LEU A 194 22.85 10.20 1.72
CA LEU A 194 23.07 8.99 2.52
C LEU A 194 24.08 8.08 1.83
N ARG A 195 25.00 7.49 2.60
CA ARG A 195 25.97 6.48 2.14
C ARG A 195 26.15 5.43 3.21
N THR A 196 26.21 4.17 2.82
CA THR A 196 26.38 3.04 3.74
C THR A 196 27.71 3.10 4.51
N GLU A 197 28.74 3.74 3.93
CA GLU A 197 30.04 3.98 4.58
C GLU A 197 29.94 4.91 5.79
N ASP A 198 28.95 5.80 5.82
CA ASP A 198 28.71 6.75 6.92
C ASP A 198 27.83 6.15 8.03
N ALA A 199 27.45 4.86 7.91
CA ALA A 199 26.57 4.19 8.85
C ALA A 199 27.30 3.82 10.16
N ASP A 200 26.81 4.37 11.27
CA ASP A 200 27.40 4.22 12.61
C ASP A 200 26.36 3.83 13.68
N LEU A 201 25.06 3.89 13.36
CA LEU A 201 23.98 3.55 14.27
C LEU A 201 23.81 2.04 14.32
N VAL A 202 24.20 1.40 15.42
CA VAL A 202 24.11 -0.05 15.55
C VAL A 202 22.69 -0.48 15.87
N ALA A 203 22.17 -1.46 15.13
CA ALA A 203 20.93 -2.15 15.46
C ALA A 203 21.18 -3.22 16.52
N ASP A 204 20.65 -3.02 17.73
CA ASP A 204 20.81 -4.00 18.81
C ASP A 204 19.85 -5.19 18.72
N PHE A 205 18.86 -5.10 17.83
CA PHE A 205 17.85 -6.12 17.58
C PHE A 205 17.74 -6.47 16.11
N GLU A 206 17.54 -7.77 15.83
CA GLU A 206 17.11 -8.21 14.52
C GLU A 206 15.68 -7.71 14.26
N LEU A 207 15.45 -7.20 13.05
CA LEU A 207 14.15 -6.72 12.60
C LEU A 207 13.85 -7.26 11.20
N SER A 208 12.66 -7.81 11.01
CA SER A 208 12.18 -8.28 9.71
C SER A 208 11.09 -7.34 9.17
N LEU A 209 11.30 -6.74 8.01
CA LEU A 209 10.35 -5.81 7.38
C LEU A 209 10.01 -6.27 5.96
N ASN A 210 8.73 -6.46 5.65
CA ASN A 210 8.31 -6.71 4.27
C ASN A 210 8.29 -5.40 3.46
N ARG A 211 8.38 -5.51 2.12
CA ARG A 211 8.39 -4.35 1.22
C ARG A 211 7.17 -3.43 1.38
N GLY A 212 6.01 -3.98 1.77
CA GLY A 212 4.80 -3.20 2.04
C GLY A 212 4.97 -2.28 3.24
N GLN A 213 5.40 -2.82 4.37
CA GLN A 213 5.71 -2.04 5.57
C GLN A 213 6.71 -0.94 5.29
N LEU A 214 7.76 -1.25 4.52
CA LEU A 214 8.76 -0.28 4.08
C LEU A 214 8.15 0.81 3.19
N ASN A 215 7.27 0.45 2.24
CA ASN A 215 6.64 1.38 1.31
C ASN A 215 5.47 2.18 1.91
N ASP A 216 4.87 1.70 2.99
CA ASP A 216 3.82 2.38 3.74
C ASP A 216 4.36 3.44 4.70
N LEU A 217 5.69 3.51 4.89
CA LEU A 217 6.32 4.61 5.61
C LEU A 217 5.97 5.96 4.96
N GLU A 218 5.88 6.99 5.81
CA GLU A 218 5.68 8.37 5.38
C GLU A 218 6.74 8.80 4.35
N ALA A 219 6.40 9.73 3.46
CA ALA A 219 7.33 10.21 2.43
C ALA A 219 8.60 10.86 3.04
N SER A 220 8.49 11.43 4.24
CA SER A 220 9.60 11.97 5.05
C SER A 220 10.58 10.91 5.57
N ARG A 221 10.23 9.63 5.45
CA ARG A 221 11.04 8.47 5.90
C ARG A 221 11.45 7.57 4.75
N ARG A 222 11.30 8.04 3.51
CA ARG A 222 11.62 7.28 2.31
C ARG A 222 12.34 8.15 1.30
N PHE A 223 13.22 7.53 0.55
CA PHE A 223 13.96 8.21 -0.49
C PHE A 223 14.36 7.21 -1.57
N VAL A 224 14.40 7.63 -2.83
CA VAL A 224 14.90 6.81 -3.94
C VAL A 224 16.05 7.56 -4.59
N ASP A 225 17.21 6.94 -4.58
CA ASP A 225 18.43 7.47 -5.18
C ASP A 225 18.35 7.43 -6.72
N ILE A 226 19.22 8.18 -7.40
CA ILE A 226 19.26 8.27 -8.86
C ILE A 226 19.57 6.93 -9.55
N ASP A 227 20.21 6.00 -8.85
CA ASP A 227 20.50 4.66 -9.34
C ASP A 227 19.34 3.66 -9.10
N GLY A 228 18.23 4.13 -8.53
CA GLY A 228 17.07 3.31 -8.17
C GLY A 228 17.14 2.66 -6.79
N THR A 229 18.21 2.90 -6.02
CA THR A 229 18.33 2.39 -4.66
C THR A 229 17.28 3.03 -3.75
N HIS A 230 16.45 2.21 -3.12
CA HIS A 230 15.47 2.68 -2.15
C HIS A 230 16.11 2.80 -0.77
N TRP A 231 15.81 3.87 -0.08
CA TRP A 231 16.22 4.16 1.28
C TRP A 231 14.98 4.33 2.16
N TRP A 232 15.02 3.74 3.35
CA TRP A 232 13.96 3.82 4.34
C TRP A 232 14.54 4.17 5.71
N GLN A 233 13.93 5.13 6.39
CA GLN A 233 14.24 5.42 7.78
C GLN A 233 13.36 4.54 8.67
N ILE A 234 13.96 3.53 9.30
CA ILE A 234 13.27 2.56 10.15
C ILE A 234 13.50 2.87 11.63
N ALA A 235 12.56 2.46 12.47
CA ALA A 235 12.70 2.55 13.91
C ALA A 235 13.30 1.24 14.45
N ILE A 236 14.37 1.33 15.21
CA ILE A 236 15.07 0.21 15.85
C ILE A 236 15.32 0.58 17.32
N GLY A 237 15.35 -0.41 18.22
CA GLY A 237 15.73 -0.18 19.62
C GLY A 237 17.25 -0.23 19.81
N ASP A 238 17.78 0.48 20.79
CA ASP A 238 19.13 0.26 21.32
C ASP A 238 19.17 -0.62 22.59
N ASP A 239 20.38 -0.91 23.07
CA ASP A 239 20.63 -1.64 24.33
C ASP A 239 20.11 -0.93 25.60
N GLY A 240 19.84 0.38 25.51
CA GLY A 240 19.16 1.20 26.52
C GLY A 240 17.63 1.20 26.41
N ASN A 241 17.06 0.49 25.43
CA ASN A 241 15.62 0.47 25.11
C ASN A 241 15.05 1.83 24.64
N GLU A 242 15.90 2.67 24.06
CA GLU A 242 15.51 3.91 23.39
C GLU A 242 15.21 3.66 21.90
N CYS A 243 14.26 4.42 21.37
CA CYS A 243 13.92 4.35 19.95
C CYS A 243 14.93 5.15 19.13
N LEU A 244 15.68 4.46 18.28
CA LEU A 244 16.56 5.07 17.30
C LEU A 244 15.90 5.07 15.92
N LEU A 245 16.13 6.14 15.16
CA LEU A 245 15.76 6.23 13.75
C LEU A 245 17.02 6.13 12.89
N GLY A 246 17.06 5.10 12.05
CA GLY A 246 18.19 4.82 11.17
C GLY A 246 17.76 4.57 9.75
N TRP A 247 18.55 5.06 8.80
CA TRP A 247 18.36 4.82 7.38
C TRP A 247 19.04 3.53 6.95
N VAL A 248 18.27 2.71 6.23
CA VAL A 248 18.70 1.47 5.59
C VAL A 248 18.35 1.50 4.11
N CYS A 249 19.15 0.90 3.24
CA CYS A 249 18.89 0.86 1.82
C CYS A 249 18.61 -0.55 1.27
N SER A 250 18.05 -0.60 0.06
CA SER A 250 17.64 -1.84 -0.59
C SER A 250 18.78 -2.67 -1.15
N LYS A 251 20.00 -2.13 -1.20
CA LYS A 251 21.10 -2.67 -1.98
C LYS A 251 22.40 -2.62 -1.18
N ASP A 252 23.00 -3.79 -0.94
CA ASP A 252 24.33 -3.93 -0.32
C ASP A 252 24.50 -3.19 1.02
N HIS A 253 23.42 -3.01 1.79
CA HIS A 253 23.50 -2.35 3.10
C HIS A 253 24.14 -3.29 4.13
N PRO A 254 25.25 -2.91 4.80
CA PRO A 254 25.96 -3.80 5.72
C PRO A 254 25.10 -4.32 6.87
N GLY A 255 25.10 -5.64 7.08
CA GLY A 255 24.29 -6.31 8.10
C GLY A 255 22.82 -6.43 7.72
N THR A 256 22.49 -6.35 6.42
CA THR A 256 21.14 -6.60 5.92
C THR A 256 21.14 -7.65 4.83
N ARG A 257 19.98 -8.28 4.64
CA ARG A 257 19.77 -9.26 3.56
C ARG A 257 18.30 -9.35 3.20
N TRP A 258 18.02 -9.74 1.97
CA TRP A 258 16.66 -10.07 1.53
C TRP A 258 16.32 -11.53 1.84
N GLU A 259 15.10 -11.77 2.32
CA GLU A 259 14.59 -13.09 2.71
C GLU A 259 13.16 -13.35 2.21
N SER A 260 12.81 -14.64 2.10
CA SER A 260 11.42 -15.05 1.89
C SER A 260 10.66 -15.17 3.22
N PRO A 261 9.39 -14.73 3.30
CA PRO A 261 8.50 -15.06 4.41
C PRO A 261 8.49 -16.55 4.78
N HIS A 262 8.66 -17.42 3.79
CA HIS A 262 8.65 -18.87 3.96
C HIS A 262 9.89 -19.42 4.69
N ALA A 263 10.93 -18.62 4.91
CA ALA A 263 12.03 -18.99 5.81
C ALA A 263 11.67 -18.77 7.30
N TRP A 264 10.54 -18.11 7.57
CA TRP A 264 10.12 -17.69 8.90
C TRP A 264 11.27 -16.97 9.64
N PRO A 265 11.73 -15.83 9.09
CA PRO A 265 12.81 -15.05 9.70
C PRO A 265 12.45 -14.65 11.13
N ALA A 266 13.45 -14.63 12.02
CA ALA A 266 13.31 -14.37 13.45
C ALA A 266 12.40 -15.33 14.24
N PHE A 267 11.76 -16.35 13.64
CA PHE A 267 10.93 -17.30 14.39
C PHE A 267 11.76 -18.34 15.12
N HIS A 268 11.48 -18.48 16.43
CA HIS A 268 12.18 -19.38 17.34
C HIS A 268 11.22 -20.39 17.95
N LEU A 269 11.61 -21.67 17.88
CA LEU A 269 10.93 -22.77 18.55
C LEU A 269 11.39 -22.86 20.00
N SER A 270 10.45 -23.06 20.92
CA SER A 270 10.71 -23.35 22.32
C SER A 270 9.73 -24.39 22.84
N ASP A 271 10.14 -25.19 23.81
CA ASP A 271 9.28 -26.20 24.44
C ASP A 271 8.96 -25.77 25.87
N ALA A 272 7.67 -25.61 26.15
CA ALA A 272 7.16 -25.22 27.46
C ALA A 272 6.36 -26.34 28.14
N THR A 273 6.40 -27.57 27.63
CA THR A 273 5.60 -28.69 28.18
C THR A 273 6.04 -29.11 29.58
N MET A 274 7.21 -28.69 30.05
CA MET A 274 7.66 -28.89 31.43
C MET A 274 6.91 -28.00 32.45
N PHE A 275 6.19 -26.97 32.00
CA PHE A 275 5.39 -26.07 32.84
C PHE A 275 4.02 -26.69 33.15
N GLU A 276 4.03 -27.82 33.86
CA GLU A 276 2.81 -28.43 34.40
C GLU A 276 2.13 -27.47 35.40
N PRO A 277 0.78 -27.47 35.52
CA PRO A 277 0.07 -26.43 36.27
C PRO A 277 0.53 -26.25 37.72
N MET A 278 0.81 -27.35 38.44
CA MET A 278 1.34 -27.26 39.81
C MET A 278 2.74 -26.66 39.86
N ALA A 279 3.66 -27.10 38.99
CA ALA A 279 5.02 -26.57 38.95
C ALA A 279 5.04 -25.09 38.57
N ALA A 280 4.17 -24.68 37.62
CA ALA A 280 3.98 -23.29 37.25
C ALA A 280 3.44 -22.44 38.43
N LEU A 281 2.49 -22.96 39.21
CA LEU A 281 2.00 -22.30 40.43
C LEU A 281 3.10 -22.16 41.49
N GLN A 282 3.85 -23.24 41.77
CA GLN A 282 4.97 -23.23 42.73
C GLN A 282 5.99 -22.16 42.38
N ARG A 283 6.39 -22.11 41.10
CA ARG A 283 7.28 -21.06 40.58
C ARG A 283 6.69 -19.66 40.78
N SER A 284 5.42 -19.47 40.44
CA SER A 284 4.75 -18.17 40.58
C SER A 284 4.75 -17.68 42.03
N VAL A 285 4.36 -18.55 42.97
CA VAL A 285 4.34 -18.22 44.42
C VAL A 285 5.73 -17.90 44.95
N CYS A 286 6.76 -18.65 44.53
CA CYS A 286 8.15 -18.36 44.88
C CYS A 286 8.60 -16.98 44.37
N LEU A 287 8.30 -16.66 43.11
CA LEU A 287 8.71 -15.38 42.51
C LEU A 287 7.96 -14.18 43.10
N MET A 288 6.73 -14.37 43.57
CA MET A 288 5.97 -13.33 44.27
C MET A 288 6.47 -13.09 45.72
N GLY A 289 7.29 -14.00 46.26
CA GLY A 289 7.75 -13.93 47.65
C GLY A 289 6.71 -14.41 48.67
N ASP A 290 5.63 -15.03 48.21
CA ASP A 290 4.48 -15.48 49.03
C ASP A 290 4.63 -16.92 49.55
N VAL A 291 5.80 -17.54 49.36
CA VAL A 291 6.06 -18.92 49.79
C VAL A 291 6.21 -19.01 51.32
N ARG A 292 5.46 -19.93 51.93
CA ARG A 292 5.60 -20.27 53.35
C ARG A 292 6.90 -21.01 53.61
N ASP A 293 7.51 -20.79 54.78
CA ASP A 293 8.82 -21.36 55.11
C ASP A 293 8.86 -22.90 55.03
N GLU A 294 7.76 -23.58 55.39
CA GLU A 294 7.62 -25.04 55.31
C GLU A 294 7.66 -25.60 53.88
N HIS A 295 7.44 -24.77 52.86
CA HIS A 295 7.42 -25.16 51.44
C HIS A 295 8.56 -24.55 50.63
N ARG A 296 9.38 -23.69 51.26
CA ARG A 296 10.41 -22.88 50.59
C ARG A 296 11.40 -23.73 49.79
N ASP A 297 12.07 -24.68 50.44
CA ASP A 297 13.10 -25.51 49.79
C ASP A 297 12.56 -26.29 48.58
N ALA A 298 11.34 -26.83 48.71
CA ALA A 298 10.70 -27.61 47.65
C ALA A 298 10.32 -26.74 46.45
N PHE A 299 9.77 -25.54 46.68
CA PHE A 299 9.34 -24.66 45.59
C PHE A 299 10.53 -23.92 44.96
N GLU A 300 11.58 -23.61 45.72
CA GLU A 300 12.83 -23.02 45.20
C GLU A 300 13.57 -23.99 44.26
N ALA A 301 13.55 -25.29 44.55
CA ALA A 301 14.10 -26.30 43.65
C ALA A 301 13.37 -26.31 42.29
N VAL A 302 12.03 -26.31 42.31
CA VAL A 302 11.19 -26.25 41.09
C VAL A 302 11.39 -24.93 40.34
N THR A 303 11.46 -23.82 41.06
CA THR A 303 11.70 -22.49 40.49
C THR A 303 13.05 -22.42 39.78
N THR A 304 14.08 -23.02 40.37
CA THR A 304 15.43 -23.08 39.79
C THR A 304 15.45 -23.92 38.52
N GLU A 305 14.81 -25.10 38.55
CA GLU A 305 14.73 -25.99 37.39
C GLU A 305 13.97 -25.34 36.22
N LEU A 306 12.77 -24.80 36.47
CA LEU A 306 11.98 -24.13 35.45
C LEU A 306 12.67 -22.85 34.96
N GLY A 307 13.33 -22.10 35.86
CA GLY A 307 14.10 -20.90 35.52
C GLY A 307 15.30 -21.17 34.62
N ALA A 308 15.92 -22.34 34.75
CA ALA A 308 17.02 -22.79 33.89
C ALA A 308 16.55 -23.35 32.53
N SER A 309 15.24 -23.47 32.30
CA SER A 309 14.69 -23.99 31.04
C SER A 309 15.07 -23.12 29.84
N TYR A 310 15.19 -23.74 28.66
CA TYR A 310 15.40 -23.02 27.41
C TYR A 310 14.29 -21.99 27.15
N PHE A 311 13.04 -22.32 27.50
CA PHE A 311 11.92 -21.40 27.35
C PHE A 311 12.10 -20.10 28.14
N ILE A 312 12.44 -20.19 29.43
CA ILE A 312 12.63 -19.02 30.28
C ILE A 312 13.89 -18.24 29.87
N THR A 313 15.01 -18.92 29.66
CA THR A 313 16.26 -18.25 29.25
C THR A 313 16.15 -17.58 27.86
N ASN A 314 15.37 -18.15 26.95
CA ASN A 314 15.04 -17.51 25.67
C ASN A 314 14.14 -16.28 25.87
N LEU A 315 13.11 -16.37 26.73
CA LEU A 315 12.29 -15.20 27.09
C LEU A 315 13.14 -14.09 27.73
N GLU A 316 14.08 -14.43 28.62
CA GLU A 316 15.05 -13.48 29.19
C GLU A 316 15.89 -12.79 28.11
N HIS A 317 16.35 -13.54 27.12
CA HIS A 317 17.10 -12.95 26.00
C HIS A 317 16.23 -12.02 25.15
N ILE A 318 14.92 -12.29 25.07
CA ILE A 318 13.96 -11.47 24.33
C ILE A 318 13.62 -10.19 25.09
N ILE A 319 13.33 -10.29 26.38
CA ILE A 319 12.83 -9.18 27.22
C ILE A 319 13.90 -8.50 28.05
N GLY A 320 15.16 -8.97 28.00
CA GLY A 320 16.26 -8.64 28.93
C GLY A 320 16.67 -7.17 29.04
N LEU A 321 16.01 -6.27 28.30
CA LEU A 321 16.14 -4.81 28.42
C LEU A 321 15.20 -4.21 29.47
N VAL A 322 14.22 -4.96 29.97
CA VAL A 322 13.28 -4.53 31.04
C VAL A 322 13.87 -4.83 32.43
N GLY A 323 15.04 -5.48 32.51
CA GLY A 323 15.81 -5.68 33.74
C GLY A 323 16.59 -6.99 33.77
N THR A 324 17.54 -7.09 34.70
CA THR A 324 18.35 -8.31 34.93
C THR A 324 17.59 -9.32 35.79
N ARG A 325 16.56 -9.97 35.25
CA ARG A 325 15.83 -11.04 35.91
C ARG A 325 16.25 -12.41 35.38
N ARG A 326 17.39 -12.92 35.85
CA ARG A 326 17.86 -14.28 35.53
C ARG A 326 17.02 -15.32 36.28
N GLY A 327 16.44 -16.27 35.56
CA GLY A 327 15.51 -17.30 35.99
C GLY A 327 14.10 -16.82 36.38
N SER A 328 13.85 -15.50 36.41
CA SER A 328 12.72 -14.90 37.16
C SER A 328 11.74 -14.10 36.31
N VAL A 329 11.68 -14.36 35.00
CA VAL A 329 10.68 -13.77 34.10
C VAL A 329 9.26 -14.12 34.56
N VAL A 330 8.40 -13.10 34.62
CA VAL A 330 6.95 -13.23 34.90
C VAL A 330 6.10 -12.57 33.80
N SER A 331 4.79 -12.81 33.84
CA SER A 331 3.85 -12.30 32.83
C SER A 331 3.80 -10.78 32.73
N SER A 332 3.99 -10.06 33.84
CA SER A 332 4.07 -8.59 33.83
C SER A 332 5.26 -8.08 33.02
N ASP A 333 6.39 -8.80 33.05
CA ASP A 333 7.60 -8.42 32.31
C ASP A 333 7.35 -8.55 30.80
N ILE A 334 6.62 -9.58 30.39
CA ILE A 334 6.18 -9.77 28.99
C ILE A 334 5.19 -8.66 28.59
N GLY A 335 4.26 -8.30 29.48
CA GLY A 335 3.27 -7.23 29.23
C GLY A 335 3.92 -5.85 29.08
N GLU A 336 4.93 -5.54 29.88
CA GLU A 336 5.74 -4.32 29.77
C GLU A 336 6.60 -4.34 28.50
N ALA A 337 7.27 -5.46 28.22
CA ALA A 337 8.06 -5.66 27.01
C ALA A 337 7.23 -5.44 25.73
N GLN A 338 5.98 -5.91 25.70
CA GLN A 338 5.08 -5.71 24.55
C GLN A 338 4.68 -4.25 24.32
N GLN A 339 4.93 -3.32 25.26
CA GLN A 339 4.73 -1.88 25.03
C GLN A 339 5.84 -1.27 24.14
N ARG A 340 6.85 -2.04 23.76
CA ARG A 340 7.96 -1.61 22.90
C ARG A 340 7.89 -2.33 21.56
N PRO A 341 7.77 -1.63 20.42
CA PRO A 341 7.57 -2.26 19.11
C PRO A 341 8.61 -3.34 18.75
N TRP A 342 9.90 -3.08 18.98
CA TRP A 342 10.97 -4.04 18.65
C TRP A 342 10.97 -5.27 19.56
N ILE A 343 10.59 -5.15 20.84
CA ILE A 343 10.47 -6.31 21.72
C ILE A 343 9.17 -7.08 21.42
N ALA A 344 8.05 -6.37 21.20
CA ALA A 344 6.79 -6.96 20.77
C ALA A 344 6.95 -7.78 19.48
N HIS A 345 7.74 -7.27 18.52
CA HIS A 345 8.11 -8.01 17.33
C HIS A 345 8.77 -9.35 17.68
N ARG A 346 9.80 -9.36 18.53
CA ARG A 346 10.49 -10.61 18.94
C ARG A 346 9.59 -11.58 19.70
N VAL A 347 8.73 -11.07 20.59
CA VAL A 347 7.72 -11.89 21.30
C VAL A 347 6.75 -12.52 20.31
N SER A 348 6.33 -11.77 19.28
CA SER A 348 5.44 -12.28 18.22
C SER A 348 6.09 -13.34 17.30
N ARG A 349 7.40 -13.53 17.40
CA ARG A 349 8.14 -14.55 16.65
C ARG A 349 8.42 -15.82 17.47
N GLN A 350 7.83 -15.94 18.66
CA GLN A 350 7.94 -17.16 19.45
C GLN A 350 6.92 -18.21 18.99
N ILE A 351 7.41 -19.43 18.80
CA ILE A 351 6.60 -20.63 18.55
C ILE A 351 6.80 -21.55 19.74
N VAL A 352 5.75 -21.71 20.54
CA VAL A 352 5.85 -22.39 21.84
C VAL A 352 5.12 -23.72 21.77
N ARG A 353 5.84 -24.82 22.02
CA ARG A 353 5.23 -26.13 22.17
C ARG A 353 4.60 -26.24 23.55
N PHE A 354 3.27 -26.34 23.59
CA PHE A 354 2.50 -26.46 24.82
C PHE A 354 1.18 -27.18 24.54
N GLU A 355 0.58 -27.76 25.56
CA GLU A 355 -0.72 -28.41 25.41
C GLU A 355 -1.83 -27.36 25.23
N SER A 356 -2.63 -27.51 24.17
CA SER A 356 -3.73 -26.62 23.81
C SER A 356 -4.77 -26.51 24.94
N HIS A 357 -5.35 -25.32 25.09
CA HIS A 357 -6.44 -25.14 26.05
C HIS A 357 -7.72 -25.88 25.64
N TRP A 358 -7.84 -26.26 24.38
CA TRP A 358 -8.96 -27.07 23.87
C TRP A 358 -8.78 -28.57 24.11
N SER A 359 -7.68 -28.96 24.78
CA SER A 359 -7.50 -30.34 25.25
C SER A 359 -8.61 -30.73 26.23
N SER A 360 -9.02 -32.00 26.19
CA SER A 360 -10.00 -32.55 27.15
C SER A 360 -9.33 -33.03 28.45
N ASN A 361 -8.08 -32.64 28.70
CA ASN A 361 -7.28 -33.08 29.83
C ASN A 361 -7.52 -32.18 31.05
N ILE A 362 -8.67 -32.34 31.70
CA ILE A 362 -9.01 -31.53 32.88
C ILE A 362 -8.20 -31.95 34.11
N ASP A 363 -7.74 -33.21 34.18
CA ASP A 363 -7.05 -33.78 35.34
C ASP A 363 -5.76 -33.05 35.71
N ARG A 364 -5.01 -32.54 34.72
CA ARG A 364 -3.82 -31.70 34.98
C ARG A 364 -4.15 -30.39 35.71
N TRP A 365 -5.39 -29.90 35.63
CA TRP A 365 -5.81 -28.67 36.29
C TRP A 365 -6.45 -28.94 37.65
N THR A 366 -7.16 -30.07 37.82
CA THR A 366 -7.85 -30.40 39.08
C THR A 366 -6.90 -30.55 40.27
N GLN A 367 -5.62 -30.83 40.05
CA GLN A 367 -4.59 -30.79 41.10
C GLN A 367 -4.47 -29.44 41.83
N LEU A 368 -4.90 -28.34 41.20
CA LEU A 368 -4.90 -27.01 41.78
C LEU A 368 -6.12 -26.75 42.67
N ASN A 369 -7.18 -27.56 42.59
CA ASN A 369 -8.44 -27.37 43.30
C ASN A 369 -8.30 -27.07 44.80
N PRO A 370 -7.40 -27.73 45.57
CA PRO A 370 -7.26 -27.42 47.01
C PRO A 370 -6.76 -26.01 47.31
N TYR A 371 -6.20 -25.30 46.34
CA TYR A 371 -5.53 -24.00 46.51
C TYR A 371 -6.31 -22.83 45.91
N MET A 372 -7.45 -23.10 45.26
CA MET A 372 -8.16 -22.12 44.46
C MET A 372 -9.53 -21.76 45.05
N ASN A 373 -10.11 -20.64 44.57
CA ASN A 373 -11.38 -20.12 45.06
C ASN A 373 -12.60 -20.70 44.29
N ALA A 374 -13.80 -20.25 44.62
CA ALA A 374 -15.03 -20.69 43.95
C ALA A 374 -15.04 -20.37 42.44
N ASP A 375 -14.46 -19.24 42.02
CA ASP A 375 -14.41 -18.82 40.62
C ASP A 375 -13.59 -19.80 39.77
N TRP A 376 -12.51 -20.35 40.32
CA TRP A 376 -11.72 -21.39 39.68
C TRP A 376 -12.53 -22.63 39.34
N HIS A 377 -13.36 -23.11 40.27
CA HIS A 377 -14.19 -24.29 40.04
C HIS A 377 -15.19 -24.08 38.90
N VAL A 378 -15.77 -22.88 38.80
CA VAL A 378 -16.65 -22.49 37.69
C VAL A 378 -15.88 -22.49 36.36
N ASP A 379 -14.65 -21.97 36.33
CA ASP A 379 -13.83 -22.00 35.10
C ASP A 379 -13.39 -23.43 34.72
N MET A 380 -13.16 -24.32 35.69
CA MET A 380 -12.86 -25.73 35.42
C MET A 380 -14.04 -26.47 34.79
N GLU A 381 -15.27 -26.28 35.30
CA GLU A 381 -16.46 -26.83 34.64
C GLU A 381 -16.65 -26.30 33.21
N ARG A 382 -16.26 -25.04 32.98
CA ARG A 382 -16.28 -24.43 31.65
C ARG A 382 -15.25 -25.07 30.74
N GLN A 383 -14.02 -25.26 31.19
CA GLN A 383 -12.96 -25.88 30.39
C GLN A 383 -13.29 -27.32 30.03
N GLU A 384 -13.83 -28.10 30.97
CA GLU A 384 -14.28 -29.47 30.72
C GLU A 384 -15.32 -29.54 29.59
N LYS A 385 -16.27 -28.60 29.55
CA LYS A 385 -17.29 -28.51 28.48
C LYS A 385 -16.75 -27.95 27.16
N SER A 386 -15.62 -27.24 27.18
CA SER A 386 -15.05 -26.56 26.02
C SER A 386 -14.04 -27.44 25.27
N GLY A 387 -13.51 -28.49 25.89
CA GLY A 387 -12.46 -29.33 25.31
C GLY A 387 -12.98 -30.32 24.27
N TRP A 388 -12.75 -30.04 22.99
CA TRP A 388 -13.21 -30.86 21.85
C TRP A 388 -12.09 -31.70 21.20
N TRP A 389 -10.85 -31.64 21.69
CA TRP A 389 -9.69 -32.27 21.03
C TRP A 389 -9.88 -33.77 20.75
N ASN A 390 -10.38 -34.52 21.74
CA ASN A 390 -10.61 -35.97 21.62
C ASN A 390 -11.74 -36.32 20.62
N GLU A 391 -12.60 -35.35 20.29
CA GLU A 391 -13.65 -35.54 19.31
C GLU A 391 -13.10 -35.55 17.89
N VAL A 392 -11.98 -34.87 17.63
CA VAL A 392 -11.40 -34.71 16.29
C VAL A 392 -10.05 -35.41 16.09
N ALA A 393 -9.26 -35.57 17.15
CA ALA A 393 -7.92 -36.16 17.07
C ALA A 393 -7.97 -37.58 16.51
N GLY A 394 -7.13 -37.86 15.51
CA GLY A 394 -7.10 -39.15 14.80
C GLY A 394 -8.29 -39.41 13.87
N LYS A 395 -9.29 -38.51 13.82
CA LYS A 395 -10.48 -38.63 12.94
C LYS A 395 -10.43 -37.68 11.76
N LEU A 396 -9.73 -36.54 11.88
CA LEU A 396 -9.51 -35.58 10.80
C LEU A 396 -8.09 -35.74 10.22
N ALA A 397 -8.00 -35.95 8.91
CA ALA A 397 -6.70 -36.08 8.24
C ALA A 397 -5.90 -34.77 8.34
N GLY A 398 -4.62 -34.86 8.73
CA GLY A 398 -3.75 -33.70 8.92
C GLY A 398 -3.96 -32.93 10.23
N PHE A 399 -4.94 -33.31 11.06
CA PHE A 399 -5.10 -32.73 12.40
C PHE A 399 -4.13 -33.39 13.40
N PRO A 400 -3.50 -32.64 14.33
CA PRO A 400 -2.54 -33.22 15.27
C PRO A 400 -3.19 -34.27 16.18
N SER A 401 -2.52 -35.42 16.36
CA SER A 401 -3.02 -36.51 17.21
C SER A 401 -2.82 -36.26 18.70
N ASP A 402 -1.87 -35.41 19.08
CA ASP A 402 -1.58 -34.99 20.46
C ASP A 402 -1.97 -33.51 20.62
N ALA A 403 -2.50 -33.15 21.78
CA ALA A 403 -2.83 -31.77 22.13
C ALA A 403 -1.61 -30.90 22.46
N LYS A 404 -0.42 -31.50 22.64
CA LYS A 404 0.88 -30.81 22.73
C LYS A 404 1.35 -30.35 21.36
N VAL A 405 0.90 -29.16 20.98
CA VAL A 405 1.11 -28.56 19.65
C VAL A 405 2.05 -27.36 19.71
N HIS A 406 2.57 -26.97 18.54
CA HIS A 406 3.37 -25.76 18.38
C HIS A 406 2.45 -24.56 18.18
N HIS A 407 2.28 -23.75 19.22
CA HIS A 407 1.50 -22.51 19.16
C HIS A 407 2.28 -21.43 18.43
N ILE A 408 1.66 -20.86 17.40
CA ILE A 408 2.21 -19.81 16.56
C ILE A 408 1.49 -18.51 16.92
N HIS A 409 2.24 -17.45 17.21
CA HIS A 409 1.62 -16.17 17.52
C HIS A 409 0.82 -15.64 16.32
N PRO A 410 -0.51 -15.41 16.43
CA PRO A 410 -1.37 -15.14 15.29
C PRO A 410 -0.98 -13.85 14.55
N PHE A 411 -0.68 -12.77 15.27
CA PHE A 411 -0.25 -11.53 14.65
C PHE A 411 1.12 -11.63 14.01
N GLY A 412 2.03 -12.43 14.60
CA GLY A 412 3.36 -12.64 14.03
C GLY A 412 3.26 -13.42 12.73
N TRP A 413 2.45 -14.48 12.72
CA TRP A 413 2.17 -15.26 11.53
C TRP A 413 1.56 -14.40 10.41
N VAL A 414 0.50 -13.66 10.71
CA VAL A 414 -0.13 -12.75 9.73
C VAL A 414 0.89 -11.73 9.25
N ASP A 415 1.61 -11.05 10.14
CA ASP A 415 2.60 -10.03 9.76
C ASP A 415 3.70 -10.58 8.85
N ASN A 416 4.14 -11.83 9.07
CA ASN A 416 5.16 -12.49 8.26
C ASN A 416 4.67 -12.79 6.84
N PHE A 417 3.46 -13.34 6.70
CA PHE A 417 2.90 -13.78 5.42
C PHE A 417 2.00 -12.75 4.76
N ARG A 418 1.81 -11.60 5.39
CA ARG A 418 1.04 -10.49 4.81
C ARG A 418 1.75 -10.01 3.57
N VAL A 419 1.23 -10.44 2.42
CA VAL A 419 1.55 -9.80 1.15
C VAL A 419 1.06 -8.35 1.27
N PRO A 420 1.89 -7.35 0.94
CA PRO A 420 1.42 -5.98 0.82
C PRO A 420 0.18 -6.02 -0.06
N ALA A 421 -0.92 -5.38 0.36
CA ALA A 421 -2.02 -5.14 -0.56
C ALA A 421 -1.36 -4.47 -1.77
N GLN A 422 -1.50 -5.10 -2.94
CA GLN A 422 -1.00 -4.51 -4.14
C GLN A 422 -1.62 -3.12 -4.23
N ARG A 423 -0.78 -2.08 -4.20
CA ARG A 423 -1.28 -0.72 -4.10
C ARG A 423 -1.78 -0.22 -5.45
N PHE A 424 -1.17 -0.71 -6.51
CA PHE A 424 -1.40 -0.26 -7.88
C PHE A 424 -1.50 -1.46 -8.82
N PRO A 425 -2.36 -1.41 -9.85
CA PRO A 425 -2.37 -2.39 -10.92
C PRO A 425 -0.99 -2.53 -11.57
N ARG A 426 -0.64 -3.75 -11.98
CA ARG A 426 0.57 -4.08 -12.72
C ARG A 426 0.21 -4.58 -14.11
N MET A 427 1.02 -4.18 -15.08
CA MET A 427 0.92 -4.70 -16.44
C MET A 427 2.29 -4.94 -17.05
N THR A 428 2.33 -5.88 -18.00
CA THR A 428 3.52 -6.18 -18.76
C THR A 428 3.62 -5.25 -19.97
N ILE A 429 4.70 -4.48 -20.04
CA ILE A 429 5.01 -3.55 -21.13
C ILE A 429 6.41 -3.86 -21.62
N ALA A 430 6.54 -4.13 -22.93
CA ALA A 430 7.81 -4.48 -23.57
C ALA A 430 8.57 -5.63 -22.84
N GLY A 431 7.83 -6.60 -22.29
CA GLY A 431 8.39 -7.75 -21.57
C GLY A 431 8.81 -7.47 -20.11
N GLN A 432 8.49 -6.29 -19.57
CA GLN A 432 8.75 -5.95 -18.18
C GLN A 432 7.45 -5.68 -17.42
N LYS A 433 7.39 -6.16 -16.18
CA LYS A 433 6.27 -5.89 -15.27
C LYS A 433 6.40 -4.49 -14.69
N VAL A 434 5.39 -3.64 -14.90
CA VAL A 434 5.41 -2.22 -14.48
C VAL A 434 4.20 -1.92 -13.61
N ASP A 435 4.43 -1.24 -12.48
CA ASP A 435 3.37 -0.67 -11.63
C ASP A 435 2.75 0.55 -12.32
N LEU A 436 1.42 0.71 -12.19
CA LEU A 436 0.68 1.86 -12.70
C LEU A 436 0.26 2.78 -11.55
N PRO A 437 1.16 3.63 -11.03
CA PRO A 437 0.97 4.34 -9.75
C PRO A 437 -0.18 5.34 -9.75
N PHE A 438 -0.70 5.70 -10.92
CA PHE A 438 -1.82 6.62 -11.11
C PHE A 438 -3.19 5.93 -11.15
N LEU A 439 -3.26 4.59 -11.09
CA LEU A 439 -4.50 3.82 -11.04
C LEU A 439 -4.78 3.25 -9.65
N GLU A 440 -6.03 2.84 -9.45
CA GLU A 440 -6.52 1.99 -8.37
C GLU A 440 -6.80 0.58 -8.91
N ILE A 441 -6.82 -0.41 -8.02
CA ILE A 441 -7.19 -1.78 -8.37
C ILE A 441 -8.66 -1.84 -8.77
N PHE A 442 -8.93 -2.48 -9.91
CA PHE A 442 -10.29 -2.74 -10.36
C PHE A 442 -11.06 -3.59 -9.35
N SER A 443 -12.19 -3.08 -8.88
CA SER A 443 -13.02 -3.67 -7.83
C SER A 443 -13.94 -4.81 -8.32
N GLY A 444 -14.04 -5.04 -9.64
CA GLY A 444 -14.89 -6.08 -10.22
C GLY A 444 -16.35 -5.70 -10.43
N HIS A 445 -16.71 -4.42 -10.26
CA HIS A 445 -18.08 -3.94 -10.47
C HIS A 445 -18.34 -3.54 -11.93
N GLU A 446 -19.10 -4.37 -12.63
CA GLU A 446 -19.68 -4.11 -13.95
C GLU A 446 -20.99 -3.31 -13.82
N LEU A 447 -21.33 -2.51 -14.84
CA LEU A 447 -22.59 -1.78 -14.87
C LEU A 447 -23.81 -2.70 -15.01
N SER A 448 -24.79 -2.50 -14.15
CA SER A 448 -26.10 -3.16 -14.24
C SER A 448 -27.11 -2.30 -15.02
N GLU A 449 -28.23 -2.92 -15.40
CA GLU A 449 -29.37 -2.21 -15.98
C GLU A 449 -29.93 -1.11 -15.06
N GLU A 450 -29.94 -1.35 -13.75
CA GLU A 450 -30.39 -0.38 -12.75
C GLU A 450 -29.51 0.88 -12.76
N ASP A 451 -28.18 0.73 -12.90
CA ASP A 451 -27.25 1.87 -12.96
C ASP A 451 -27.59 2.79 -14.16
N PHE A 452 -27.92 2.20 -15.31
CA PHE A 452 -28.33 2.97 -16.49
C PHE A 452 -29.67 3.67 -16.28
N VAL A 453 -30.63 3.02 -15.60
CA VAL A 453 -31.93 3.62 -15.26
C VAL A 453 -31.76 4.79 -14.29
N GLU A 454 -30.95 4.65 -13.25
CA GLU A 454 -30.64 5.73 -12.30
C GLU A 454 -29.98 6.92 -12.99
N ALA A 455 -28.97 6.67 -13.84
CA ALA A 455 -28.32 7.72 -14.62
C ALA A 455 -29.29 8.42 -15.59
N ALA A 456 -30.19 7.66 -16.21
CA ALA A 456 -31.22 8.19 -17.11
C ALA A 456 -32.22 9.08 -16.38
N ASN A 457 -32.67 8.67 -15.19
CA ASN A 457 -33.54 9.47 -14.33
C ASN A 457 -32.86 10.80 -13.95
N ASP A 458 -31.58 10.74 -13.59
CA ASP A 458 -30.81 11.92 -13.19
C ASP A 458 -30.56 12.91 -14.35
N LEU A 459 -30.37 12.39 -15.56
CA LEU A 459 -30.24 13.18 -16.78
C LEU A 459 -31.59 13.58 -17.39
N GLN A 460 -32.69 12.96 -16.96
CA GLN A 460 -34.04 13.08 -17.54
C GLN A 460 -34.07 12.67 -19.03
N CYS A 461 -33.41 11.57 -19.38
CA CYS A 461 -33.39 11.00 -20.73
C CYS A 461 -33.75 9.51 -20.70
N GLU A 462 -33.73 8.86 -21.87
CA GLU A 462 -33.89 7.41 -21.97
C GLU A 462 -32.56 6.69 -21.67
N ALA A 463 -32.60 5.56 -20.96
CA ALA A 463 -31.41 4.79 -20.58
C ALA A 463 -30.64 4.27 -21.81
N GLU A 464 -31.36 3.93 -22.86
CA GLU A 464 -30.85 3.45 -24.15
C GLU A 464 -30.00 4.51 -24.85
N VAL A 465 -30.20 5.80 -24.57
CA VAL A 465 -29.32 6.87 -25.08
C VAL A 465 -27.95 6.78 -24.45
N ILE A 466 -27.87 6.52 -23.14
CA ILE A 466 -26.61 6.37 -22.40
C ILE A 466 -25.90 5.07 -22.84
N LYS A 467 -26.65 3.97 -22.94
CA LYS A 467 -26.13 2.69 -23.47
C LYS A 467 -25.62 2.83 -24.91
N ALA A 468 -26.30 3.59 -25.76
CA ALA A 468 -25.85 3.85 -27.13
C ALA A 468 -24.51 4.59 -27.16
N ILE A 469 -24.30 5.56 -26.26
CA ILE A 469 -23.01 6.26 -26.13
C ILE A 469 -21.92 5.27 -25.70
N ALA A 470 -22.13 4.47 -24.66
CA ALA A 470 -21.17 3.45 -24.22
C ALA A 470 -20.74 2.53 -25.38
N LYS A 471 -21.73 2.03 -26.14
CA LYS A 471 -21.53 1.10 -27.25
C LYS A 471 -20.77 1.72 -28.44
N VAL A 472 -20.93 3.01 -28.69
CA VAL A 472 -20.24 3.70 -29.79
C VAL A 472 -18.83 4.13 -29.40
N GLU A 473 -18.64 4.57 -28.15
CA GLU A 473 -17.34 5.02 -27.64
C GLU A 473 -16.38 3.86 -27.40
N THR A 474 -16.88 2.76 -26.82
CA THR A 474 -16.02 1.63 -26.47
C THR A 474 -16.50 0.34 -27.13
N GLY A 475 -15.76 -0.08 -28.16
CA GLY A 475 -15.85 -1.43 -28.73
C GLY A 475 -14.97 -2.43 -27.99
N TYR A 476 -14.61 -3.55 -28.62
CA TYR A 476 -13.60 -4.47 -28.08
C TYR A 476 -12.26 -3.72 -27.82
N PRO A 477 -11.59 -3.88 -26.66
CA PRO A 477 -11.78 -4.92 -25.65
C PRO A 477 -12.86 -4.67 -24.58
N GLY A 478 -13.50 -3.49 -24.58
CA GLY A 478 -14.45 -3.08 -23.54
C GLY A 478 -13.89 -1.96 -22.65
N PRO A 479 -14.62 -1.56 -21.59
CA PRO A 479 -14.26 -0.45 -20.72
C PRO A 479 -13.03 -0.73 -19.85
N PHE A 480 -12.79 -2.00 -19.57
CA PHE A 480 -11.60 -2.55 -18.94
C PHE A 480 -11.03 -3.67 -19.80
N PHE A 481 -9.74 -3.93 -19.70
CA PHE A 481 -9.12 -5.08 -20.32
C PHE A 481 -8.01 -5.66 -19.45
N ARG A 482 -7.73 -6.95 -19.63
CA ARG A 482 -6.51 -7.58 -19.11
C ARG A 482 -5.49 -7.65 -20.25
N PRO A 483 -4.29 -7.06 -20.10
CA PRO A 483 -3.22 -7.19 -21.09
C PRO A 483 -2.89 -8.67 -21.34
N GLY A 484 -2.74 -9.05 -22.61
CA GLY A 484 -2.27 -10.39 -23.00
C GLY A 484 -3.22 -11.54 -22.61
N GLU A 485 -4.44 -11.59 -23.18
CA GLU A 485 -5.41 -12.69 -22.97
C GLU A 485 -4.84 -14.12 -23.21
N ILE A 486 -3.61 -14.24 -23.72
CA ILE A 486 -2.82 -15.47 -23.75
C ILE A 486 -1.39 -15.15 -23.26
N LEU A 487 -1.02 -15.75 -22.11
CA LEU A 487 0.32 -15.80 -21.50
C LEU A 487 0.85 -14.50 -20.86
N ASP A 488 0.47 -14.26 -19.60
CA ASP A 488 1.40 -14.12 -18.47
C ASP A 488 0.57 -14.13 -17.17
N GLU A 489 0.81 -15.11 -16.30
CA GLU A 489 0.13 -15.18 -15.01
C GLU A 489 0.49 -13.94 -14.17
N GLY A 490 -0.49 -13.03 -14.02
CA GLY A 490 -0.47 -11.97 -13.00
C GLY A 490 -0.59 -10.53 -13.49
N ASP A 491 -0.96 -10.25 -14.75
CA ASP A 491 -1.33 -8.87 -15.15
C ASP A 491 -2.72 -8.50 -14.64
N ASP A 492 -2.86 -7.27 -14.16
CA ASP A 492 -4.11 -6.77 -13.59
C ASP A 492 -5.05 -6.22 -14.66
N ILE A 493 -6.33 -6.15 -14.30
CA ILE A 493 -7.36 -5.50 -15.12
C ILE A 493 -7.16 -3.99 -15.00
N VAL A 494 -7.10 -3.30 -16.15
CA VAL A 494 -6.89 -1.85 -16.24
C VAL A 494 -7.93 -1.21 -17.16
N PRO A 495 -8.31 0.06 -16.95
CA PRO A 495 -9.28 0.72 -17.81
C PRO A 495 -8.70 0.89 -19.23
N THR A 496 -9.57 0.77 -20.23
CA THR A 496 -9.19 1.07 -21.61
C THR A 496 -8.90 2.55 -21.77
N ILE A 497 -7.76 2.89 -22.40
CA ILE A 497 -7.35 4.27 -22.63
C ILE A 497 -7.03 4.53 -24.10
N LEU A 498 -7.10 5.81 -24.48
CA LEU A 498 -6.65 6.34 -25.76
C LEU A 498 -5.71 7.49 -25.42
N TYR A 499 -4.40 7.30 -25.60
CA TYR A 499 -3.44 8.38 -25.38
C TYR A 499 -3.35 9.28 -26.62
N GLU A 500 -3.50 10.59 -26.46
CA GLU A 500 -3.57 11.57 -27.54
C GLU A 500 -2.34 12.49 -27.57
N ARG A 501 -1.34 12.15 -28.40
CA ARG A 501 -0.07 12.92 -28.48
C ARG A 501 -0.24 14.39 -28.85
N HIS A 502 -1.27 14.69 -29.64
CA HIS A 502 -1.57 16.06 -30.08
C HIS A 502 -2.17 16.91 -28.97
N ILE A 503 -2.85 16.27 -28.01
CA ILE A 503 -3.29 16.91 -26.78
C ILE A 503 -2.08 17.17 -25.89
N PHE A 504 -1.20 16.18 -25.70
CA PHE A 504 0.02 16.37 -24.91
C PHE A 504 0.92 17.48 -25.47
N HIS A 505 1.09 17.53 -26.79
CA HIS A 505 1.71 18.66 -27.49
C HIS A 505 1.09 20.00 -27.10
N ARG A 506 -0.23 20.16 -27.25
CA ARG A 506 -0.93 21.42 -26.94
C ARG A 506 -0.75 21.81 -25.48
N ARG A 507 -0.84 20.84 -24.57
CA ARG A 507 -0.79 21.03 -23.13
C ARG A 507 0.61 21.37 -22.61
N THR A 508 1.63 20.88 -23.28
CA THR A 508 3.05 21.16 -22.98
C THR A 508 3.63 22.30 -23.81
N GLY A 509 2.82 22.95 -24.67
CA GLY A 509 3.27 24.00 -25.58
C GLY A 509 4.29 23.52 -26.62
N GLY A 510 4.27 22.22 -26.96
CA GLY A 510 5.20 21.60 -27.90
C GLY A 510 6.62 21.40 -27.37
N ALA A 511 6.83 21.51 -26.05
CA ALA A 511 8.17 21.40 -25.44
C ALA A 511 8.90 20.09 -25.76
N TYR A 512 8.15 19.02 -26.04
CA TYR A 512 8.69 17.67 -26.22
C TYR A 512 8.69 17.17 -27.66
N ASP A 513 8.23 17.97 -28.63
CA ASP A 513 8.06 17.58 -30.04
C ASP A 513 9.35 17.14 -30.73
N LEU A 514 10.52 17.63 -30.30
CA LEU A 514 11.79 17.24 -30.92
C LEU A 514 12.40 16.01 -30.27
N THR A 515 12.13 15.81 -28.97
CA THR A 515 12.76 14.79 -28.15
C THR A 515 11.92 13.52 -28.00
N HIS A 516 10.59 13.63 -28.12
CA HIS A 516 9.64 12.57 -27.78
C HIS A 516 8.46 12.54 -28.75
N GLN A 517 8.74 12.48 -30.06
CA GLN A 517 7.76 12.53 -31.15
C GLN A 517 6.67 11.46 -31.10
N GLU A 518 6.98 10.33 -30.44
CA GLU A 518 5.99 9.27 -30.21
C GLU A 518 4.85 9.74 -29.31
N ILE A 519 5.12 10.61 -28.33
CA ILE A 519 4.14 11.05 -27.32
C ILE A 519 3.79 12.55 -27.42
N SER A 520 4.56 13.34 -28.16
CA SER A 520 4.30 14.77 -28.40
C SER A 520 4.50 15.11 -29.87
N ASP A 521 3.43 15.44 -30.59
CA ASP A 521 3.49 16.07 -31.90
C ASP A 521 2.12 16.75 -32.16
N SER A 522 2.13 17.90 -32.84
CA SER A 522 0.91 18.54 -33.36
C SER A 522 0.02 17.63 -34.22
N ALA A 523 0.60 16.62 -34.87
CA ALA A 523 -0.08 15.65 -35.71
C ALA A 523 -0.76 14.55 -34.88
N HIS A 524 -1.92 14.09 -35.33
CA HIS A 524 -2.61 12.93 -34.74
C HIS A 524 -1.89 11.61 -35.09
N TYR A 525 -2.23 10.54 -34.37
CA TYR A 525 -1.92 9.19 -34.85
C TYR A 525 -2.74 8.85 -36.09
N VAL A 526 -2.21 7.98 -36.93
CA VAL A 526 -2.90 7.45 -38.11
C VAL A 526 -3.48 6.07 -37.80
N ARG A 527 -4.72 5.81 -38.23
CA ARG A 527 -5.37 4.49 -38.06
C ARG A 527 -4.73 3.40 -38.93
N LYS A 528 -4.31 3.77 -40.15
CA LYS A 528 -3.66 2.89 -41.12
C LYS A 528 -2.78 3.70 -42.05
N LEU A 529 -1.65 3.14 -42.46
CA LEU A 529 -0.80 3.70 -43.50
C LEU A 529 -1.33 3.36 -44.90
N VAL A 530 -1.22 4.30 -45.83
CA VAL A 530 -1.52 4.04 -47.24
C VAL A 530 -0.46 3.12 -47.83
N HIS A 531 -0.81 2.33 -48.85
CA HIS A 531 0.12 1.40 -49.50
C HIS A 531 1.42 2.11 -49.94
N GLY A 532 2.56 1.63 -49.45
CA GLY A 532 3.88 2.21 -49.71
C GLY A 532 4.34 3.29 -48.71
N GLU A 533 3.46 3.78 -47.84
CA GLU A 533 3.85 4.67 -46.73
C GLU A 533 4.54 3.90 -45.61
N ARG A 534 5.52 4.53 -44.97
CA ARG A 534 6.25 4.01 -43.81
C ARG A 534 5.92 4.84 -42.58
N GLU A 535 6.03 4.22 -41.41
CA GLU A 535 5.95 4.96 -40.15
C GLU A 535 7.06 6.00 -40.09
N THR A 536 6.67 7.21 -39.71
CA THR A 536 7.55 8.35 -39.50
C THR A 536 7.01 9.12 -38.30
N PRO A 537 7.80 10.01 -37.68
CA PRO A 537 7.31 10.88 -36.61
C PRO A 537 5.95 11.55 -36.89
N LYS A 538 5.70 11.95 -38.14
CA LYS A 538 4.43 12.59 -38.53
C LYS A 538 3.31 11.62 -38.89
N LYS A 539 3.61 10.35 -39.14
CA LYS A 539 2.64 9.29 -39.49
C LYS A 539 2.87 8.03 -38.65
N ILE A 540 2.63 8.14 -37.34
CA ILE A 540 2.76 7.03 -36.39
C ILE A 540 1.41 6.33 -36.26
N LEU A 541 1.40 4.99 -36.31
CA LEU A 541 0.18 4.19 -36.13
C LEU A 541 -0.37 4.31 -34.70
N TYR A 542 -1.68 4.17 -34.56
CA TYR A 542 -2.36 4.26 -33.27
C TYR A 542 -1.87 3.18 -32.28
N GLY A 543 -1.61 1.94 -32.72
CA GLY A 543 -1.18 0.84 -31.85
C GLY A 543 -2.35 0.21 -31.06
N ASP A 544 -2.07 -0.89 -30.34
CA ASP A 544 -3.05 -1.58 -29.49
C ASP A 544 -3.21 -0.94 -28.10
N SER A 545 -4.04 -1.54 -27.23
CA SER A 545 -4.32 -1.03 -25.88
C SER A 545 -3.08 -1.01 -24.96
N VAL A 546 -2.18 -1.99 -25.09
CA VAL A 546 -0.92 -2.03 -24.32
C VAL A 546 0.01 -0.90 -24.76
N LYS A 547 0.07 -0.63 -26.07
CA LYS A 547 0.85 0.47 -26.64
C LYS A 547 0.38 1.84 -26.14
N GLN A 548 -0.91 1.99 -25.81
CA GLN A 548 -1.42 3.24 -25.21
C GLN A 548 -0.84 3.47 -23.82
N TYR A 549 -0.78 2.43 -22.98
CA TYR A 549 -0.17 2.52 -21.66
C TYR A 549 1.34 2.74 -21.73
N GLU A 550 2.03 2.11 -22.69
CA GLU A 550 3.46 2.38 -22.92
C GLU A 550 3.71 3.88 -23.19
N ARG A 551 2.87 4.50 -24.04
CA ARG A 551 2.95 5.93 -24.35
C ARG A 551 2.57 6.80 -23.16
N LEU A 552 1.50 6.44 -22.46
CA LEU A 552 1.08 7.18 -21.27
C LEU A 552 2.17 7.16 -20.20
N LEU A 553 2.81 6.01 -19.94
CA LEU A 553 3.90 5.92 -18.96
C LEU A 553 5.13 6.73 -19.38
N LYS A 554 5.51 6.69 -20.66
CA LYS A 554 6.57 7.55 -21.21
C LYS A 554 6.26 9.04 -20.98
N ALA A 555 5.02 9.45 -21.25
CA ALA A 555 4.59 10.83 -21.01
C ALA A 555 4.48 11.17 -19.52
N TYR A 556 4.01 10.23 -18.71
CA TYR A 556 3.83 10.38 -17.27
C TYR A 556 5.18 10.53 -16.56
N ALA A 557 6.22 9.82 -17.01
CA ALA A 557 7.59 9.98 -16.51
C ALA A 557 8.16 11.39 -16.72
N ILE A 558 7.65 12.14 -17.70
CA ILE A 558 8.11 13.48 -18.05
C ILE A 558 7.22 14.56 -17.42
N SER A 559 5.91 14.41 -17.53
CA SER A 559 4.93 15.39 -17.06
C SER A 559 3.63 14.69 -16.64
N PRO A 560 3.57 14.15 -15.40
CA PRO A 560 2.46 13.34 -14.89
C PRO A 560 1.08 13.95 -15.14
N HIS A 561 0.90 15.20 -14.71
CA HIS A 561 -0.37 15.91 -14.79
C HIS A 561 -0.85 16.10 -16.24
N GLU A 562 0.04 16.55 -17.13
CA GLU A 562 -0.31 16.75 -18.54
C GLU A 562 -0.50 15.41 -19.29
N ALA A 563 0.21 14.36 -18.89
CA ALA A 563 0.06 13.03 -19.47
C ALA A 563 -1.33 12.44 -19.21
N LEU A 564 -1.78 12.46 -17.95
CA LEU A 564 -3.10 11.97 -17.57
C LEU A 564 -4.23 12.77 -18.25
N MET A 565 -4.05 14.08 -18.41
CA MET A 565 -5.03 14.93 -19.12
C MET A 565 -5.05 14.69 -20.63
N SER A 566 -4.02 14.05 -21.17
CA SER A 566 -3.87 13.77 -22.60
C SER A 566 -4.32 12.35 -22.97
N ALA A 567 -4.99 11.64 -22.07
CA ALA A 567 -5.63 10.36 -22.36
C ALA A 567 -7.15 10.44 -22.13
N SER A 568 -7.92 9.70 -22.93
CA SER A 568 -9.31 9.35 -22.61
C SER A 568 -9.38 8.01 -21.88
N TRP A 569 -10.45 7.81 -21.11
CA TRP A 569 -10.55 6.74 -20.13
C TRP A 569 -11.90 6.04 -20.17
N GLY A 570 -11.87 4.70 -20.09
CA GLY A 570 -13.01 3.86 -19.76
C GLY A 570 -14.11 3.78 -20.83
N ALA A 571 -15.31 3.37 -20.39
CA ALA A 571 -16.47 3.06 -21.24
C ALA A 571 -16.93 4.21 -22.14
N PHE A 572 -16.72 5.45 -21.71
CA PHE A 572 -17.23 6.64 -22.39
C PHE A 572 -16.13 7.51 -23.00
N GLN A 573 -14.88 7.04 -22.94
CA GLN A 573 -13.71 7.71 -23.51
C GLN A 573 -13.63 9.21 -23.17
N ILE A 574 -13.94 9.56 -21.91
CA ILE A 574 -13.87 10.96 -21.47
C ILE A 574 -12.41 11.35 -21.30
N MET A 575 -12.01 12.44 -21.97
CA MET A 575 -10.65 12.98 -21.86
C MET A 575 -10.33 13.46 -20.44
N GLY A 576 -9.12 13.15 -19.96
CA GLY A 576 -8.67 13.49 -18.61
C GLY A 576 -8.68 15.00 -18.33
N PHE A 577 -8.53 15.86 -19.33
CA PHE A 577 -8.67 17.31 -19.15
C PHE A 577 -10.09 17.76 -18.74
N ASN A 578 -11.10 16.88 -18.83
CA ASN A 578 -12.47 17.13 -18.40
C ASN A 578 -12.74 16.72 -16.94
N TYR A 579 -11.71 16.35 -16.14
CA TYR A 579 -11.88 15.86 -14.77
C TYR A 579 -12.80 16.73 -13.90
N GLU A 580 -12.71 18.06 -14.01
CA GLU A 580 -13.52 19.00 -13.24
C GLU A 580 -14.99 18.97 -13.67
N ALA A 581 -15.26 18.86 -14.97
CA ALA A 581 -16.62 18.68 -15.48
C ALA A 581 -17.21 17.34 -15.05
N CYS A 582 -16.37 16.34 -14.82
CA CYS A 582 -16.74 15.04 -14.27
C CYS A 582 -16.91 15.04 -12.74
N GLY A 583 -16.68 16.17 -12.05
CA GLY A 583 -16.87 16.30 -10.61
C GLY A 583 -15.64 15.97 -9.75
N HIS A 584 -14.45 15.83 -10.34
CA HIS A 584 -13.23 15.49 -9.61
C HIS A 584 -12.36 16.73 -9.32
N SER A 585 -11.59 16.67 -8.22
CA SER A 585 -10.73 17.77 -7.75
C SER A 585 -9.37 17.85 -8.46
N SER A 586 -8.93 16.76 -9.10
CA SER A 586 -7.70 16.68 -9.89
C SER A 586 -7.84 15.60 -10.96
N VAL A 587 -6.93 15.60 -11.93
CA VAL A 587 -6.87 14.53 -12.94
C VAL A 587 -6.49 13.19 -12.31
N ASP A 588 -5.61 13.17 -11.30
CA ASP A 588 -5.29 11.96 -10.54
C ASP A 588 -6.52 11.37 -9.85
N ALA A 589 -7.35 12.21 -9.20
CA ALA A 589 -8.58 11.75 -8.55
C ALA A 589 -9.60 11.21 -9.56
N PHE A 590 -9.65 11.79 -10.76
CA PHE A 590 -10.47 11.28 -11.86
C PHE A 590 -9.98 9.93 -12.34
N VAL A 591 -8.69 9.82 -12.71
CA VAL A 591 -8.13 8.58 -13.24
C VAL A 591 -8.25 7.43 -12.22
N ARG A 592 -7.95 7.69 -10.94
CA ARG A 592 -8.12 6.72 -9.85
C ARG A 592 -9.56 6.22 -9.74
N ALA A 593 -10.53 7.13 -9.74
CA ALA A 593 -11.94 6.75 -9.68
C ALA A 593 -12.34 5.90 -10.90
N LEU A 594 -11.92 6.28 -12.11
CA LEU A 594 -12.24 5.52 -13.32
C LEU A 594 -11.52 4.17 -13.36
N SER A 595 -10.34 4.00 -12.77
CA SER A 595 -9.69 2.69 -12.70
C SER A 595 -10.35 1.70 -11.72
N GLU A 596 -11.13 2.21 -10.76
CA GLU A 596 -11.72 1.37 -9.72
C GLU A 596 -12.95 0.60 -10.19
N SER A 597 -13.86 1.22 -10.97
CA SER A 597 -15.12 0.59 -11.41
C SER A 597 -15.75 1.25 -12.63
N GLU A 598 -16.60 0.50 -13.36
CA GLU A 598 -17.42 1.06 -14.44
C GLU A 598 -18.53 1.99 -13.92
N SER A 599 -19.04 1.76 -12.70
CA SER A 599 -19.96 2.68 -12.02
C SER A 599 -19.38 4.09 -11.91
N ASN A 600 -18.07 4.21 -11.64
CA ASN A 600 -17.39 5.50 -11.62
C ASN A 600 -17.25 6.12 -13.03
N HIS A 601 -17.16 5.31 -14.10
CA HIS A 601 -17.23 5.82 -15.48
C HIS A 601 -18.58 6.49 -15.73
N LEU A 602 -19.67 5.84 -15.31
CA LEU A 602 -21.03 6.36 -15.50
C LEU A 602 -21.29 7.62 -14.66
N LYS A 603 -20.84 7.66 -13.41
CA LYS A 603 -20.91 8.86 -12.56
C LYS A 603 -20.16 10.04 -13.17
N ALA A 604 -18.97 9.79 -13.73
CA ALA A 604 -18.19 10.80 -14.43
C ALA A 604 -18.94 11.32 -15.66
N LEU A 605 -19.53 10.43 -16.46
CA LEU A 605 -20.34 10.78 -17.63
C LEU A 605 -21.56 11.65 -17.27
N VAL A 606 -22.34 11.23 -16.28
CA VAL A 606 -23.53 11.96 -15.81
C VAL A 606 -23.13 13.38 -15.39
N SER A 607 -22.05 13.51 -14.61
CA SER A 607 -21.53 14.80 -14.17
C SER A 607 -21.06 15.66 -15.36
N PHE A 608 -20.34 15.06 -16.31
CA PHE A 608 -19.89 15.72 -17.52
C PHE A 608 -21.06 16.27 -18.36
N MET A 609 -22.11 15.47 -18.55
CA MET A 609 -23.30 15.87 -19.29
C MET A 609 -24.06 16.99 -18.57
N LYS A 610 -24.24 16.90 -17.25
CA LYS A 610 -24.86 17.96 -16.45
C LYS A 610 -24.12 19.29 -16.52
N LYS A 611 -22.80 19.25 -16.64
CA LYS A 611 -21.97 20.45 -16.76
C LYS A 611 -22.07 21.12 -18.13
N ASN A 612 -22.59 20.43 -19.15
CA ASN A 612 -22.76 20.94 -20.50
C ASN A 612 -24.27 21.04 -20.85
N PRO A 613 -24.92 22.20 -20.64
CA PRO A 613 -26.36 22.35 -20.88
C PRO A 613 -26.79 22.03 -22.32
N ARG A 614 -25.93 22.31 -23.32
CA ARG A 614 -26.25 22.02 -24.73
C ARG A 614 -26.26 20.53 -25.00
N LEU A 615 -25.26 19.81 -24.48
CA LEU A 615 -25.20 18.35 -24.56
C LEU A 615 -26.39 17.72 -23.82
N LEU A 616 -26.71 18.20 -22.62
CA LEU A 616 -27.85 17.71 -21.83
C LEU A 616 -29.17 17.89 -22.59
N THR A 617 -29.42 19.07 -23.18
CA THR A 617 -30.61 19.29 -24.02
C THR A 617 -30.64 18.34 -25.21
N ALA A 618 -29.51 18.15 -25.90
CA ALA A 618 -29.42 17.27 -27.06
C ALA A 618 -29.74 15.81 -26.70
N ILE A 619 -29.23 15.30 -25.58
CA ILE A 619 -29.48 13.94 -25.10
C ILE A 619 -30.96 13.73 -24.75
N ARG A 620 -31.59 14.70 -24.09
CA ARG A 620 -33.03 14.67 -23.77
C ARG A 620 -33.91 14.66 -25.03
N GLN A 621 -33.48 15.36 -26.07
CA GLN A 621 -34.19 15.47 -27.33
C GLN A 621 -33.81 14.37 -28.33
N LYS A 622 -32.83 13.52 -28.00
CA LYS A 622 -32.23 12.54 -28.92
C LYS A 622 -31.73 13.19 -30.22
N ASP A 623 -31.21 14.41 -30.12
CA ASP A 623 -30.56 15.10 -31.24
C ASP A 623 -29.14 14.56 -31.42
N TRP A 624 -29.03 13.45 -32.17
CA TRP A 624 -27.76 12.76 -32.42
C TRP A 624 -26.69 13.68 -33.02
N THR A 625 -27.10 14.64 -33.85
CA THR A 625 -26.17 15.60 -34.48
C THR A 625 -25.61 16.55 -33.42
N ALA A 626 -26.47 17.09 -32.56
CA ALA A 626 -26.03 17.96 -31.48
C ALA A 626 -25.22 17.20 -30.42
N ILE A 627 -25.56 15.93 -30.11
CA ILE A 627 -24.76 15.09 -29.23
C ILE A 627 -23.35 14.94 -29.81
N ALA A 628 -23.23 14.53 -31.08
CA ALA A 628 -21.95 14.33 -31.74
C ALA A 628 -21.08 15.60 -31.73
N LYS A 629 -21.66 16.76 -32.05
CA LYS A 629 -20.96 18.06 -32.03
C LYS A 629 -20.47 18.47 -30.66
N ASN A 630 -21.27 18.25 -29.62
CA ASN A 630 -20.91 18.69 -28.27
C ASN A 630 -20.00 17.69 -27.55
N TYR A 631 -19.99 16.43 -27.97
CA TYR A 631 -19.16 15.37 -27.39
C TYR A 631 -17.79 15.27 -28.08
N ASN A 632 -17.78 15.14 -29.41
CA ASN A 632 -16.57 14.90 -30.22
C ASN A 632 -16.06 16.16 -30.96
N GLY A 633 -16.77 17.29 -30.83
CA GLY A 633 -16.42 18.54 -31.49
C GLY A 633 -16.90 18.63 -32.94
N PRO A 634 -16.53 19.70 -33.68
CA PRO A 634 -17.08 19.98 -35.02
C PRO A 634 -16.75 18.95 -36.11
N GLN A 635 -15.78 18.06 -35.86
CA GLN A 635 -15.30 17.03 -36.80
C GLN A 635 -15.71 15.63 -36.33
N TYR A 636 -16.96 15.46 -35.91
CA TYR A 636 -17.49 14.23 -35.33
C TYR A 636 -17.74 13.08 -36.34
N ASP A 637 -17.38 13.26 -37.61
CA ASP A 637 -17.52 12.28 -38.71
C ASP A 637 -18.92 11.63 -38.74
N ASP A 638 -19.02 10.29 -38.71
CA ASP A 638 -20.26 9.51 -38.76
C ASP A 638 -20.85 9.16 -37.38
N TYR A 639 -20.37 9.83 -36.32
CA TYR A 639 -20.71 9.50 -34.93
C TYR A 639 -22.23 9.61 -34.64
N ASP A 640 -22.91 10.58 -35.23
CA ASP A 640 -24.36 10.75 -35.13
C ASP A 640 -25.14 9.55 -35.71
N VAL A 641 -24.73 9.07 -36.89
CA VAL A 641 -25.32 7.89 -37.54
C VAL A 641 -25.05 6.64 -36.72
N ARG A 642 -23.83 6.47 -36.20
CA ARG A 642 -23.45 5.32 -35.36
C ARG A 642 -24.26 5.28 -34.07
N MET A 643 -24.44 6.41 -33.39
CA MET A 643 -25.28 6.52 -32.19
C MET A 643 -26.74 6.21 -32.48
N SER A 644 -27.32 6.80 -33.53
CA SER A 644 -28.71 6.56 -33.90
C SER A 644 -28.97 5.07 -34.18
N ARG A 645 -28.04 4.40 -34.86
CA ARG A 645 -28.10 2.97 -35.14
C ARG A 645 -27.94 2.12 -33.88
N ALA A 646 -27.00 2.46 -33.01
CA ALA A 646 -26.79 1.76 -31.75
C ALA A 646 -28.04 1.84 -30.85
N TYR A 647 -28.63 3.03 -30.73
CA TYR A 647 -29.88 3.25 -30.01
C TYR A 647 -31.03 2.41 -30.58
N GLY A 648 -31.23 2.41 -31.90
CA GLY A 648 -32.27 1.60 -32.54
C GLY A 648 -32.11 0.11 -32.26
N ALA A 649 -30.88 -0.41 -32.36
CA ALA A 649 -30.59 -1.81 -32.08
C ALA A 649 -30.79 -2.18 -30.59
N ILE A 650 -30.59 -1.25 -29.66
CA ILE A 650 -30.85 -1.49 -28.23
C ILE A 650 -32.37 -1.57 -28.00
N LYS A 651 -33.14 -0.64 -28.58
CA LYS A 651 -34.61 -0.62 -28.49
C LYS A 651 -35.32 -1.80 -29.14
N GLU A 652 -34.68 -2.50 -30.08
CA GLU A 652 -35.24 -3.72 -30.69
C GLU A 652 -34.97 -4.98 -29.85
N ASN A 653 -34.02 -4.92 -28.90
CA ASN A 653 -33.62 -6.05 -28.05
C ASN A 653 -34.10 -5.92 -26.59
N ASP A 654 -34.55 -4.73 -26.17
CA ASP A 654 -35.32 -4.49 -24.94
C ASP A 654 -36.83 -4.75 -25.19
#